data_AF-A0A937YZM6-F1
#
_entry.id   AF-A0A937YZM6-F1
#
_cell.length_a   1.000
_cell.length_b   1.000
_cell.length_c   1.000
_cell.angle_alpha   90.00
_cell.angle_beta   90.00
_cell.angle_gamma   90.00
#
_symmetry.space_group_name_H-M   'P 1'
#
loop_
_entity.id
_entity.type
_entity.pdbx_description
1 polymer ?
#
loop_
_entity_poly.entity_id
_entity_poly.type
_entity_poly.pdbx_seq_one_letter_code
_entity_poly.pdbx_strand_id
1 'polypeptide(L)'
;QTRERLLEDLQILYGLLSFLSERVLIEVKEPPSRRQRVLEAYPLRGVQPEPDVVRLEIDPAGPSPEEGDVYLLDPGTRRGLRLGPVFVGVGRQVCGLAEVDAKSGELRRLVYQSFTSEGAWYIGDEKWAQRQGSAPRSEGAERLFGCDLGAELGRWLGADLLKAAFGVDHDGDAQSAGPEELRLADESWEELLRIVRPPEALTTIGGRYRITGERLHSGRHADVYPAEEEGRESAGRLVAHILRAEAAADPEVRDWFVRRADAWRLLSQDPAPRGLLVLHERSDPRSDLPRPFLICDCFGEGRSLASELDRAGELPDDRRVQVLRLAGELCVAAHQKGLRLGALPAHHFLTDESGRLRLTGFEAAIKATEAETLRPTEEYWRRFVDGWTDIAPEARRGEPLAPTVDIYALGVLAEQLRPKRARGADPASPAPDAWQCLEYHCLHPDPHLRFQTAAQFLTFLDDWVAGEAGQIPQTVPVPAGRARVGPGEGSPEVEVPAFRIGKYPVTNSHFERFCLDTNGIAPADRQPRRLRGPWCPVVGVSLSDAQQYCEWLSRSTRRVWRVPSEAEWVRAAWGDAAPEGPYPWGAKLRPGCANYGPDYGGPTVVGAFARGESPTGCLDMGGNVWEWCIDHTAPGEPLRVLKGGAHDFPAGAMAVSGRRGVLVTHRSPHVGFRVICEEE
;
A
#
# COMPACT_ATOMS: atom_id res chain seq x y z
N GLN A 1 46.18 21.95 -18.97
CA GLN A 1 45.13 22.29 -19.96
C GLN A 1 44.24 21.08 -20.28
N THR A 2 44.74 20.04 -20.97
CA THR A 2 43.87 18.91 -21.42
C THR A 2 43.20 18.13 -20.27
N ARG A 3 43.84 18.04 -19.10
CA ARG A 3 43.30 17.36 -17.91
C ARG A 3 42.35 18.25 -17.10
N GLU A 4 42.59 19.56 -17.05
CA GLU A 4 41.70 20.53 -16.41
C GLU A 4 40.40 20.70 -17.20
N ARG A 5 40.48 20.80 -18.54
CA ARG A 5 39.28 20.77 -19.39
C ARG A 5 38.49 19.48 -19.27
N LEU A 6 39.15 18.33 -19.10
CA LEU A 6 38.44 17.08 -18.84
C LEU A 6 37.73 17.09 -17.47
N LEU A 7 38.27 17.78 -16.46
CA LEU A 7 37.60 18.00 -15.17
C LEU A 7 36.42 18.97 -15.30
N GLU A 8 36.55 20.06 -16.06
CA GLU A 8 35.45 20.98 -16.39
C GLU A 8 34.32 20.23 -17.14
N ASP A 9 34.67 19.48 -18.20
CA ASP A 9 33.77 18.63 -18.98
C ASP A 9 33.06 17.60 -18.09
N LEU A 10 33.77 16.96 -17.15
CA LEU A 10 33.21 15.95 -16.23
C LEU A 10 32.35 16.54 -15.10
N GLN A 11 32.68 17.73 -14.58
CA GLN A 11 31.82 18.44 -13.62
C GLN A 11 30.49 18.84 -14.28
N ILE A 12 30.54 19.28 -15.54
CA ILE A 12 29.35 19.51 -16.37
C ILE A 12 28.57 18.21 -16.57
N LEU A 13 29.25 17.10 -16.91
CA LEU A 13 28.65 15.77 -17.09
C LEU A 13 28.00 15.22 -15.82
N TYR A 14 28.52 15.59 -14.64
CA TYR A 14 27.97 15.20 -13.34
C TYR A 14 26.66 15.95 -13.03
N GLY A 15 26.61 17.27 -13.24
CA GLY A 15 25.35 18.04 -13.14
C GLY A 15 24.30 17.62 -14.19
N LEU A 16 24.77 17.14 -15.35
CA LEU A 16 23.97 16.51 -16.40
C LEU A 16 23.22 15.26 -15.88
N LEU A 17 23.90 14.42 -15.09
CA LEU A 17 23.33 13.24 -14.44
C LEU A 17 22.39 13.59 -13.27
N SER A 18 22.59 14.73 -12.60
CA SER A 18 21.65 15.25 -11.60
C SER A 18 20.34 15.75 -12.23
N PHE A 19 20.40 16.27 -13.46
CA PHE A 19 19.25 16.86 -14.16
C PHE A 19 18.44 15.84 -14.96
N LEU A 20 19.12 14.90 -15.63
CA LEU A 20 18.50 13.84 -16.42
C LEU A 20 18.21 12.62 -15.55
N SER A 21 17.00 12.58 -14.97
CA SER A 21 16.49 11.46 -14.18
C SER A 21 16.15 10.20 -15.00
N GLU A 22 16.38 10.20 -16.32
CA GLU A 22 16.27 9.03 -17.19
C GLU A 22 17.47 8.85 -18.14
N ARG A 23 17.55 7.66 -18.76
CA ARG A 23 18.79 7.03 -19.25
C ARG A 23 19.29 7.60 -20.59
N VAL A 24 20.54 8.05 -20.62
CA VAL A 24 21.27 8.39 -21.85
C VAL A 24 22.57 7.59 -21.94
N LEU A 25 22.87 7.01 -23.11
CA LEU A 25 24.22 6.51 -23.43
C LEU A 25 24.92 7.51 -24.36
N ILE A 26 26.11 7.94 -23.95
CA ILE A 26 26.94 8.89 -24.71
C ILE A 26 28.07 8.11 -25.38
N GLU A 27 28.13 8.11 -26.72
CA GLU A 27 29.22 7.46 -27.46
C GLU A 27 30.18 8.52 -28.01
N VAL A 28 31.40 8.59 -27.47
CA VAL A 28 32.45 9.50 -27.92
C VAL A 28 33.21 8.88 -29.08
N LYS A 29 32.84 9.21 -30.31
CA LYS A 29 33.57 8.80 -31.52
C LYS A 29 34.69 9.79 -31.84
N GLU A 30 35.91 9.31 -32.07
CA GLU A 30 36.95 10.08 -32.74
C GLU A 30 36.70 10.06 -34.26
N PRO A 31 36.40 11.20 -34.92
CA PRO A 31 36.24 11.24 -36.37
C PRO A 31 37.60 11.27 -37.08
N PRO A 32 37.68 10.97 -38.40
CA PRO A 32 38.95 10.85 -39.13
C PRO A 32 39.81 12.12 -39.27
N SER A 33 39.41 13.25 -38.68
CA SER A 33 40.19 14.50 -38.71
C SER A 33 40.10 15.28 -37.40
N ARG A 34 41.21 15.91 -37.00
CA ARG A 34 41.41 16.58 -35.70
C ARG A 34 40.63 17.91 -35.50
N ARG A 35 39.50 18.12 -36.18
CA ARG A 35 38.81 19.43 -36.25
C ARG A 35 37.31 19.42 -36.00
N GLN A 36 36.70 18.26 -35.71
CA GLN A 36 35.35 18.18 -35.17
C GLN A 36 35.33 17.16 -34.03
N ARG A 37 34.44 17.38 -33.07
CA ARG A 37 33.98 16.38 -32.10
C ARG A 37 32.46 16.40 -32.17
N VAL A 38 31.85 15.22 -32.29
CA VAL A 38 30.40 15.06 -32.30
C VAL A 38 30.04 14.09 -31.17
N LEU A 39 29.20 14.54 -30.26
CA LEU A 39 28.63 13.71 -29.20
C LEU A 39 27.30 13.15 -29.70
N GLU A 40 27.29 11.88 -30.10
CA GLU A 40 26.06 11.17 -30.44
C GLU A 40 25.49 10.52 -29.17
N ALA A 41 24.28 10.93 -28.79
CA ALA A 41 23.52 10.34 -27.71
C ALA A 41 22.58 9.26 -28.27
N TYR A 42 22.57 8.07 -27.68
CA TYR A 42 21.72 6.96 -28.09
C TYR A 42 20.87 6.43 -26.92
N PRO A 43 19.61 6.02 -27.16
CA PRO A 43 18.88 5.20 -26.22
C PRO A 43 19.49 3.79 -26.18
N LEU A 44 19.70 3.24 -24.98
CA LEU A 44 20.13 1.85 -24.80
C LEU A 44 19.05 0.88 -25.30
N ARG A 45 19.49 -0.23 -25.90
CA ARG A 45 18.63 -1.18 -26.62
C ARG A 45 17.51 -1.75 -25.74
N GLY A 46 16.32 -1.83 -26.32
CA GLY A 46 15.13 -2.45 -25.71
C GLY A 46 13.83 -1.96 -26.34
N VAL A 47 13.79 -0.66 -26.65
CA VAL A 47 12.77 -0.03 -27.50
C VAL A 47 13.14 -0.23 -28.96
N GLN A 48 12.19 -0.62 -29.82
CA GLN A 48 12.41 -0.54 -31.27
C GLN A 48 12.30 0.93 -31.70
N PRO A 49 13.20 1.44 -32.56
CA PRO A 49 13.09 2.81 -33.04
C PRO A 49 11.86 2.96 -33.94
N GLU A 50 10.90 3.79 -33.52
CA GLU A 50 10.02 4.46 -34.47
C GLU A 50 10.87 5.40 -35.37
N PRO A 51 10.36 5.80 -36.56
CA PRO A 51 11.22 6.38 -37.61
C PRO A 51 11.94 7.68 -37.25
N ASP A 52 11.45 8.43 -36.26
CA ASP A 52 11.91 9.77 -35.89
C ASP A 52 13.20 9.76 -35.02
N VAL A 53 14.21 9.01 -35.48
CA VAL A 53 15.59 9.20 -35.02
C VAL A 53 16.08 10.54 -35.55
N VAL A 54 15.97 11.59 -34.73
CA VAL A 54 16.42 12.95 -35.07
C VAL A 54 17.94 12.99 -35.20
N ARG A 55 18.43 12.70 -36.42
CA ARG A 55 19.77 13.11 -36.84
C ARG A 55 19.79 14.62 -36.99
N LEU A 56 20.58 15.28 -36.15
CA LEU A 56 21.01 16.66 -36.39
C LEU A 56 22.08 16.68 -37.48
N GLU A 57 21.66 16.59 -38.73
CA GLU A 57 22.44 17.19 -39.82
C GLU A 57 22.29 18.72 -39.69
N ILE A 58 23.41 19.41 -39.47
CA ILE A 58 23.42 20.87 -39.30
C ILE A 58 23.22 21.51 -40.67
N ASP A 59 22.05 22.12 -40.89
CA ASP A 59 21.75 22.90 -42.09
C ASP A 59 22.74 24.08 -42.22
N PRO A 60 23.55 24.15 -43.29
CA PRO A 60 24.54 25.20 -43.49
C PRO A 60 23.93 26.59 -43.78
N ALA A 61 22.61 26.75 -43.83
CA ALA A 61 21.93 28.04 -44.02
C ALA A 61 21.61 28.80 -42.72
N GLY A 62 21.79 28.19 -41.54
CA GLY A 62 21.61 28.86 -40.24
C GLY A 62 22.82 29.69 -39.78
N PRO A 63 22.65 30.58 -38.78
CA PRO A 63 23.79 31.19 -38.10
C PRO A 63 24.60 30.09 -37.40
N SER A 64 25.87 29.91 -37.79
CA SER A 64 26.72 28.85 -37.26
C SER A 64 26.81 28.92 -35.74
N PRO A 65 26.66 27.78 -35.00
CA PRO A 65 27.18 27.71 -33.63
C PRO A 65 28.70 27.95 -33.67
N GLU A 66 29.24 28.59 -32.64
CA GLU A 66 30.69 28.77 -32.48
C GLU A 66 31.35 27.53 -31.86
N GLU A 67 32.67 27.42 -31.94
CA GLU A 67 33.42 26.24 -31.48
C GLU A 67 33.31 26.03 -29.96
N GLY A 68 32.48 25.08 -29.53
CA GLY A 68 32.45 24.57 -28.15
C GLY A 68 31.08 24.31 -27.55
N ASP A 69 29.99 24.74 -28.20
CA ASP A 69 28.64 24.59 -27.64
C ASP A 69 28.11 23.14 -27.71
N VAL A 70 27.44 22.71 -26.63
CA VAL A 70 26.65 21.48 -26.52
C VAL A 70 25.21 21.84 -26.22
N TYR A 71 24.27 21.19 -26.91
CA TYR A 71 22.83 21.40 -26.74
C TYR A 71 22.14 20.08 -26.36
N LEU A 72 21.28 20.14 -25.36
CA LEU A 72 20.44 19.04 -24.89
C LEU A 72 18.98 19.47 -25.01
N LEU A 73 18.10 18.61 -25.50
CA LEU A 73 16.71 18.94 -25.80
C LEU A 73 15.78 17.88 -25.18
N ASP A 74 14.73 18.33 -24.48
CA ASP A 74 13.64 17.49 -24.01
C ASP A 74 12.49 17.50 -25.05
N PRO A 75 12.23 16.38 -25.76
CA PRO A 75 11.17 16.30 -26.77
C PRO A 75 9.76 16.47 -26.20
N GLY A 76 9.55 16.10 -24.93
CA GLY A 76 8.26 16.15 -24.25
C GLY A 76 7.90 17.54 -23.74
N THR A 77 8.85 18.25 -23.11
CA THR A 77 8.59 19.58 -22.51
C THR A 77 8.97 20.77 -23.40
N ARG A 78 9.64 20.54 -24.55
CA ARG A 78 10.12 21.59 -25.49
C ARG A 78 11.12 22.58 -24.87
N ARG A 79 11.88 22.14 -23.88
CA ARG A 79 12.97 22.92 -23.27
C ARG A 79 14.32 22.48 -23.84
N GLY A 80 15.21 23.44 -24.03
CA GLY A 80 16.62 23.18 -24.31
C GLY A 80 17.52 23.62 -23.17
N LEU A 81 18.62 22.89 -23.00
CA LEU A 81 19.76 23.30 -22.18
C LEU A 81 20.93 23.56 -23.12
N ARG A 82 21.47 24.79 -23.12
CA ARG A 82 22.72 25.14 -23.81
C ARG A 82 23.85 25.17 -22.79
N LEU A 83 24.93 24.48 -23.13
CA LEU A 83 26.19 24.41 -22.40
C LEU A 83 27.30 24.96 -23.31
N GLY A 84 27.99 26.02 -22.88
CA GLY A 84 29.04 26.64 -23.69
C GLY A 84 29.49 28.01 -23.17
N PRO A 85 30.47 28.66 -23.81
CA PRO A 85 30.94 29.99 -23.44
C PRO A 85 29.90 31.07 -23.77
N VAL A 86 29.16 31.54 -22.76
CA VAL A 86 28.18 32.61 -22.90
C VAL A 86 28.89 33.97 -22.84
N PHE A 87 29.01 34.65 -23.98
CA PHE A 87 29.63 35.97 -24.06
C PHE A 87 28.73 37.07 -23.50
N VAL A 88 29.01 37.52 -22.28
CA VAL A 88 28.34 38.68 -21.66
C VAL A 88 29.16 39.95 -21.93
N GLY A 89 29.04 40.46 -23.16
CA GLY A 89 29.71 41.70 -23.59
C GLY A 89 31.13 41.51 -24.16
N VAL A 90 31.83 42.63 -24.36
CA VAL A 90 33.06 42.67 -25.17
C VAL A 90 34.23 41.99 -24.45
N GLY A 91 34.62 40.81 -24.94
CA GLY A 91 35.92 40.21 -24.65
C GLY A 91 36.04 39.42 -23.34
N ARG A 92 34.92 38.97 -22.74
CA ARG A 92 34.94 38.04 -21.60
C ARG A 92 34.04 36.83 -21.86
N GLN A 93 34.64 35.64 -21.85
CA GLN A 93 33.90 34.38 -21.79
C GLN A 93 33.41 34.12 -20.37
N VAL A 94 32.26 33.47 -20.26
CA VAL A 94 31.63 33.08 -19.01
C VAL A 94 31.11 31.66 -19.19
N CYS A 95 31.48 30.73 -18.31
CA CYS A 95 30.92 29.38 -18.31
C CYS A 95 29.57 29.39 -17.58
N GLY A 96 28.57 28.74 -18.16
CA GLY A 96 27.22 28.73 -17.59
C GLY A 96 26.26 27.76 -18.26
N LEU A 97 25.14 27.54 -17.57
CA LEU A 97 23.99 26.74 -17.98
C LEU A 97 22.88 27.70 -18.43
N ALA A 98 22.38 27.53 -19.65
CA ALA A 98 21.27 28.35 -20.16
C ALA A 98 20.03 27.48 -20.47
N GLU A 99 18.91 27.78 -19.81
CA GLU A 99 17.59 27.27 -20.20
C GLU A 99 17.09 28.12 -21.39
N VAL A 100 16.90 27.47 -22.54
CA VAL A 100 16.47 28.11 -23.79
C VAL A 100 15.14 27.55 -24.28
N ASP A 101 14.35 28.39 -24.95
CA ASP A 101 13.20 27.93 -25.71
C ASP A 101 13.67 27.12 -26.94
N ALA A 102 13.24 25.86 -27.06
CA ALA A 102 13.71 24.96 -28.12
C ALA A 102 13.26 25.36 -29.54
N LYS A 103 12.39 26.38 -29.70
CA LYS A 103 11.89 26.83 -31.00
C LYS A 103 12.29 28.27 -31.35
N SER A 104 12.40 29.18 -30.37
CA SER A 104 12.88 30.55 -30.64
C SER A 104 14.38 30.76 -30.34
N GLY A 105 15.01 29.89 -29.56
CA GLY A 105 16.37 30.09 -29.05
C GLY A 105 16.48 31.16 -27.95
N GLU A 106 15.35 31.75 -27.53
CA GLU A 106 15.25 32.81 -26.52
C GLU A 106 15.68 32.31 -25.14
N LEU A 107 16.47 33.10 -24.41
CA LEU A 107 17.19 32.65 -23.22
C LEU A 107 16.36 32.94 -21.95
N ARG A 108 15.72 31.90 -21.43
CA ARG A 108 14.74 32.00 -20.33
C ARG A 108 15.39 32.11 -18.95
N ARG A 109 16.50 31.41 -18.71
CA ARG A 109 17.34 31.53 -17.51
C ARG A 109 18.81 31.28 -17.84
N LEU A 110 19.68 32.05 -17.20
CA LEU A 110 21.13 31.85 -17.22
C LEU A 110 21.63 31.63 -15.79
N VAL A 111 22.37 30.55 -15.57
CA VAL A 111 23.17 30.31 -14.35
C VAL A 111 24.64 30.35 -14.76
N TYR A 112 25.43 31.25 -14.18
CA TYR A 112 26.81 31.48 -14.64
C TYR A 112 27.77 31.80 -13.48
N GLN A 113 29.06 31.56 -13.70
CA GLN A 113 30.12 31.90 -12.74
C GLN A 113 30.93 33.12 -13.20
N SER A 114 31.12 34.12 -12.34
CA SER A 114 31.89 35.33 -12.69
C SER A 114 33.39 35.14 -12.50
N PHE A 115 34.17 35.32 -13.57
CA PHE A 115 35.65 35.38 -13.53
C PHE A 115 36.22 36.70 -12.96
N THR A 116 35.48 37.39 -12.10
CA THR A 116 36.04 38.36 -11.15
C THR A 116 36.63 37.63 -9.93
N SER A 117 37.53 38.29 -9.19
CA SER A 117 38.34 37.69 -8.11
C SER A 117 37.59 37.24 -6.84
N GLU A 118 36.32 36.88 -6.96
CA GLU A 118 35.46 36.33 -5.90
C GLU A 118 34.74 35.05 -6.35
N GLY A 119 34.91 34.58 -7.60
CA GLY A 119 34.47 33.26 -8.08
C GLY A 119 32.96 32.95 -8.03
N ALA A 120 32.13 33.95 -7.76
CA ALA A 120 30.73 33.77 -7.38
C ALA A 120 29.82 33.33 -8.53
N TRP A 121 28.78 32.55 -8.18
CA TRP A 121 27.70 32.13 -9.07
C TRP A 121 26.50 33.09 -9.01
N TYR A 122 25.79 33.21 -10.12
CA TYR A 122 24.68 34.14 -10.30
C TYR A 122 23.58 33.51 -11.16
N ILE A 123 22.34 33.93 -10.92
CA ILE A 123 21.16 33.55 -11.71
C ILE A 123 20.51 34.83 -12.29
N GLY A 124 20.17 34.82 -13.58
CA GLY A 124 19.57 35.97 -14.27
C GLY A 124 18.81 35.62 -15.55
N ASP A 125 18.21 36.63 -16.19
CA ASP A 125 17.53 36.54 -17.49
C ASP A 125 18.29 37.28 -18.61
N GLU A 126 17.81 37.17 -19.84
CA GLU A 126 18.43 37.83 -21.00
C GLU A 126 18.48 39.37 -20.86
N LYS A 127 17.45 39.96 -20.22
CA LYS A 127 17.35 41.41 -19.99
C LYS A 127 18.33 41.89 -18.93
N TRP A 128 18.70 41.03 -17.99
CA TRP A 128 19.79 41.29 -17.04
C TRP A 128 21.14 41.29 -17.77
N ALA A 129 21.42 40.27 -18.58
CA ALA A 129 22.70 40.13 -19.28
C ALA A 129 23.00 41.29 -20.24
N GLN A 130 21.98 41.74 -21.00
CA GLN A 130 22.12 42.87 -21.94
C GLN A 130 22.40 44.23 -21.26
N ARG A 131 22.15 44.38 -19.95
CA ARG A 131 22.35 45.67 -19.22
C ARG A 131 23.78 45.89 -18.73
N GLN A 132 24.60 44.85 -18.59
CA GLN A 132 25.89 44.92 -17.89
C GLN A 132 27.09 45.33 -18.77
N GLY A 133 26.84 45.99 -19.90
CA GLY A 133 27.90 46.49 -20.80
C GLY A 133 28.85 47.55 -20.20
N SER A 134 28.58 48.05 -18.98
CA SER A 134 29.38 49.09 -18.34
C SER A 134 29.36 49.05 -16.80
N ALA A 135 30.03 48.04 -16.23
CA ALA A 135 30.38 47.87 -14.82
C ALA A 135 29.24 47.61 -13.81
N PRO A 136 29.48 46.80 -12.75
CA PRO A 136 28.42 46.35 -11.86
C PRO A 136 27.93 47.45 -10.92
N ARG A 137 26.64 47.78 -11.03
CA ARG A 137 25.83 48.30 -9.92
C ARG A 137 24.63 47.38 -9.67
N SER A 138 24.27 47.27 -8.40
CA SER A 138 23.53 46.14 -7.84
C SER A 138 22.02 46.38 -7.82
N GLU A 139 21.32 45.96 -8.88
CA GLU A 139 19.86 45.82 -8.88
C GLU A 139 19.45 44.71 -9.87
N GLY A 140 18.62 43.77 -9.44
CA GLY A 140 17.97 42.77 -10.31
C GLY A 140 18.67 41.42 -10.51
N ALA A 141 19.66 41.04 -9.69
CA ALA A 141 20.12 39.65 -9.59
C ALA A 141 20.19 39.22 -8.12
N GLU A 142 19.70 38.01 -7.83
CA GLU A 142 20.04 37.33 -6.59
C GLU A 142 21.48 36.82 -6.70
N ARG A 143 22.39 37.51 -6.00
CA ARG A 143 23.75 37.03 -5.78
C ARG A 143 23.67 35.86 -4.81
N LEU A 144 24.20 34.69 -5.20
CA LEU A 144 24.28 33.51 -4.33
C LEU A 144 25.33 33.74 -3.23
N PHE A 145 24.93 34.48 -2.20
CA PHE A 145 25.62 34.58 -0.92
C PHE A 145 25.04 33.54 0.04
N GLY A 146 25.90 32.69 0.62
CA GLY A 146 25.53 31.82 1.74
C GLY A 146 24.99 30.43 1.39
N CYS A 147 24.95 30.03 0.11
CA CYS A 147 24.89 28.62 -0.22
C CYS A 147 26.29 28.01 -0.02
N ASP A 148 26.51 27.36 1.14
CA ASP A 148 27.68 26.50 1.29
C ASP A 148 27.55 25.31 0.33
N LEU A 149 28.48 25.23 -0.61
CA LEU A 149 28.55 24.17 -1.62
C LEU A 149 28.91 22.82 -0.97
N GLY A 150 29.64 22.84 0.16
CA GLY A 150 29.89 21.65 0.98
C GLY A 150 28.59 21.08 1.54
N ALA A 151 27.75 21.91 2.17
CA ALA A 151 26.45 21.48 2.68
C ALA A 151 25.40 21.15 1.58
N GLU A 152 25.44 21.79 0.40
CA GLU A 152 24.61 21.38 -0.75
C GLU A 152 25.01 19.98 -1.25
N LEU A 153 26.30 19.75 -1.51
CA LEU A 153 26.81 18.44 -1.94
C LEU A 153 26.66 17.39 -0.83
N GLY A 154 26.85 17.77 0.43
CA GLY A 154 26.67 16.91 1.61
C GLY A 154 25.22 16.47 1.81
N ARG A 155 24.23 17.35 1.52
CA ARG A 155 22.80 16.98 1.47
C ARG A 155 22.48 15.96 0.37
N TRP A 156 23.23 15.95 -0.73
CA TRP A 156 22.95 15.10 -1.90
C TRP A 156 23.76 13.80 -1.91
N LEU A 157 24.97 13.80 -1.34
CA LEU A 157 25.90 12.68 -1.35
C LEU A 157 26.07 12.00 0.01
N GLY A 158 25.67 12.66 1.10
CA GLY A 158 25.97 12.22 2.46
C GLY A 158 27.40 12.57 2.90
N ALA A 159 27.59 12.73 4.21
CA ALA A 159 28.86 13.19 4.79
C ALA A 159 30.05 12.31 4.43
N ASP A 160 29.92 10.99 4.58
CA ASP A 160 31.01 10.03 4.34
C ASP A 160 31.44 10.01 2.86
N LEU A 161 30.48 10.17 1.94
CA LEU A 161 30.72 10.18 0.50
C LEU A 161 31.36 11.49 0.05
N LEU A 162 30.91 12.63 0.60
CA LEU A 162 31.53 13.94 0.38
C LEU A 162 33.00 13.93 0.82
N LYS A 163 33.27 13.32 1.98
CA LYS A 163 34.62 13.15 2.52
C LYS A 163 35.49 12.23 1.67
N ALA A 164 34.97 11.10 1.20
CA ALA A 164 35.71 10.16 0.35
C ALA A 164 36.00 10.74 -1.05
N ALA A 165 35.03 11.45 -1.64
CA ALA A 165 35.13 12.00 -2.99
C ALA A 165 35.96 13.30 -3.06
N PHE A 166 35.88 14.17 -2.05
CA PHE A 166 36.47 15.52 -2.10
C PHE A 166 37.37 15.89 -0.91
N GLY A 167 37.53 15.00 0.08
CA GLY A 167 38.34 15.25 1.28
C GLY A 167 37.71 16.21 2.29
N VAL A 168 36.45 16.61 2.10
CA VAL A 168 35.75 17.61 2.93
C VAL A 168 34.97 16.94 4.06
N ASP A 169 35.22 17.37 5.29
CA ASP A 169 34.45 16.96 6.48
C ASP A 169 33.14 17.76 6.62
N HIS A 170 32.05 17.09 7.01
CA HIS A 170 30.71 17.70 7.14
C HIS A 170 30.41 18.19 8.57
N ASP A 171 31.41 18.33 9.44
CA ASP A 171 31.23 18.65 10.87
C ASP A 171 30.86 20.12 11.14
N GLY A 172 29.57 20.44 10.96
CA GLY A 172 28.83 21.50 11.66
C GLY A 172 29.12 22.95 11.28
N ASP A 173 30.36 23.40 11.39
CA ASP A 173 30.80 24.80 11.24
C ASP A 173 31.53 25.03 9.91
N ALA A 174 30.90 24.60 8.80
CA ALA A 174 31.43 24.72 7.44
C ALA A 174 31.45 26.16 6.91
N GLN A 175 32.30 27.02 7.48
CA GLN A 175 32.69 28.28 6.84
C GLN A 175 33.82 28.03 5.84
N SER A 176 33.54 28.38 4.58
CA SER A 176 34.50 28.46 3.47
C SER A 176 35.32 27.20 3.18
N ALA A 177 34.67 26.17 2.63
CA ALA A 177 35.31 25.34 1.61
C ALA A 177 35.24 26.08 0.26
N GLY A 178 36.39 26.43 -0.32
CA GLY A 178 36.48 27.15 -1.58
C GLY A 178 36.29 26.24 -2.81
N PRO A 179 35.80 26.76 -3.96
CA PRO A 179 35.73 25.99 -5.21
C PRO A 179 37.08 25.41 -5.67
N GLU A 180 38.20 26.00 -5.24
CA GLU A 180 39.55 25.51 -5.54
C GLU A 180 40.02 24.35 -4.65
N GLU A 181 39.31 24.06 -3.55
CA GLU A 181 39.64 23.00 -2.59
C GLU A 181 38.91 21.69 -2.89
N LEU A 182 37.75 21.76 -3.58
CA LEU A 182 36.99 20.62 -4.09
C LEU A 182 37.66 19.96 -5.32
N ARG A 183 38.86 19.39 -5.12
CA ARG A 183 39.62 18.69 -6.17
C ARG A 183 39.54 17.18 -6.00
N LEU A 184 38.98 16.51 -7.00
CA LEU A 184 39.01 15.05 -7.13
C LEU A 184 40.47 14.58 -7.27
N ALA A 185 40.94 13.76 -6.32
CA ALA A 185 42.15 12.96 -6.48
C ALA A 185 41.89 11.77 -7.43
N ASP A 186 42.95 11.17 -7.97
CA ASP A 186 42.80 10.00 -8.86
C ASP A 186 42.23 8.80 -8.10
N GLU A 187 42.59 8.61 -6.82
CA GLU A 187 41.99 7.59 -5.96
C GLU A 187 40.51 7.87 -5.66
N SER A 188 40.15 9.13 -5.40
CA SER A 188 38.75 9.55 -5.19
C SER A 188 37.89 9.35 -6.43
N TRP A 189 38.46 9.45 -7.63
CA TRP A 189 37.75 9.18 -8.88
C TRP A 189 37.45 7.68 -9.07
N GLU A 190 38.37 6.78 -8.72
CA GLU A 190 38.08 5.34 -8.74
C GLU A 190 37.00 4.96 -7.71
N GLU A 191 37.00 5.57 -6.52
CA GLU A 191 35.97 5.33 -5.51
C GLU A 191 34.59 5.87 -5.94
N LEU A 192 34.53 7.09 -6.49
CA LEU A 192 33.29 7.62 -7.09
C LEU A 192 32.76 6.71 -8.21
N LEU A 193 33.64 6.20 -9.07
CA LEU A 193 33.26 5.20 -10.08
C LEU A 193 32.80 3.88 -9.44
N ARG A 194 33.39 3.43 -8.33
CA ARG A 194 32.96 2.22 -7.60
C ARG A 194 31.56 2.38 -7.00
N ILE A 195 31.23 3.58 -6.54
CA ILE A 195 29.91 3.95 -5.99
C ILE A 195 28.85 4.05 -7.11
N VAL A 196 29.13 4.85 -8.15
CA VAL A 196 28.15 5.26 -9.18
C VAL A 196 28.02 4.25 -10.33
N ARG A 197 28.95 3.30 -10.48
CA ARG A 197 28.81 2.19 -11.45
C ARG A 197 27.47 1.46 -11.27
N PRO A 198 26.82 1.04 -12.39
CA PRO A 198 25.69 0.13 -12.29
C PRO A 198 26.15 -1.19 -11.63
N PRO A 199 25.31 -1.86 -10.82
CA PRO A 199 25.65 -3.15 -10.22
C PRO A 199 26.03 -4.25 -11.22
N GLU A 200 25.67 -4.11 -12.50
CA GLU A 200 26.21 -4.93 -13.59
C GLU A 200 27.76 -4.94 -13.66
N ALA A 201 28.44 -3.93 -13.10
CA ALA A 201 29.90 -3.85 -12.98
C ALA A 201 30.43 -4.15 -11.56
N LEU A 202 29.56 -4.52 -10.61
CA LEU A 202 29.92 -5.04 -9.29
C LEU A 202 29.78 -6.57 -9.33
N THR A 203 30.88 -7.30 -9.56
CA THR A 203 30.82 -8.76 -9.67
C THR A 203 30.28 -9.43 -8.41
N THR A 204 30.59 -8.90 -7.23
CA THR A 204 30.22 -9.49 -5.93
C THR A 204 29.80 -8.41 -4.94
N ILE A 205 28.66 -8.60 -4.28
CA ILE A 205 28.16 -7.76 -3.17
C ILE A 205 28.31 -8.48 -1.83
N GLY A 206 28.54 -7.70 -0.76
CA GLY A 206 28.74 -8.23 0.60
C GLY A 206 29.94 -9.16 0.78
N GLY A 207 30.82 -9.28 -0.21
CA GLY A 207 31.91 -10.25 -0.23
C GLY A 207 31.46 -11.72 -0.29
N ARG A 208 30.22 -11.99 -0.73
CA ARG A 208 29.67 -13.36 -0.81
C ARG A 208 28.70 -13.61 -1.98
N TYR A 209 27.96 -12.60 -2.42
CA TYR A 209 26.89 -12.78 -3.41
C TYR A 209 27.30 -12.23 -4.77
N ARG A 210 27.53 -13.12 -5.73
CA ARG A 210 27.91 -12.78 -7.10
C ARG A 210 26.68 -12.40 -7.91
N ILE A 211 26.75 -11.29 -8.65
CA ILE A 211 25.69 -10.87 -9.58
C ILE A 211 25.87 -11.66 -10.89
N THR A 212 24.78 -12.23 -11.42
CA THR A 212 24.87 -13.27 -12.47
C THR A 212 24.20 -12.93 -13.79
N GLY A 213 23.64 -11.73 -13.94
CA GLY A 213 22.94 -11.30 -15.13
C GLY A 213 22.41 -9.88 -15.03
N GLU A 214 21.67 -9.46 -16.04
CA GLU A 214 21.09 -8.11 -16.14
C GLU A 214 20.03 -7.84 -15.06
N ARG A 215 19.79 -6.55 -14.81
CA ARG A 215 18.79 -6.06 -13.86
C ARG A 215 17.37 -6.52 -14.21
N LEU A 216 16.74 -7.25 -13.30
CA LEU A 216 15.36 -7.76 -13.42
C LEU A 216 14.32 -6.66 -13.26
N HIS A 217 14.55 -5.70 -12.36
CA HIS A 217 13.62 -4.61 -12.04
C HIS A 217 14.34 -3.38 -11.43
N SER A 218 13.69 -2.21 -11.43
CA SER A 218 14.22 -0.94 -10.96
C SER A 218 13.10 -0.10 -10.30
N GLY A 219 13.31 0.35 -9.05
CA GLY A 219 12.32 1.07 -8.23
C GLY A 219 12.90 2.29 -7.49
N ARG A 220 12.11 2.95 -6.61
CA ARG A 220 12.32 4.36 -6.12
C ARG A 220 13.01 4.50 -4.60
N HIS A 221 14.02 3.54 -4.89
CA HIS A 221 15.28 3.32 -4.12
C HIS A 221 16.18 2.15 -4.54
N ALA A 222 15.63 1.03 -4.98
CA ALA A 222 16.40 -0.20 -5.17
C ALA A 222 16.25 -0.80 -6.57
N ASP A 223 17.34 -1.38 -7.06
CA ASP A 223 17.38 -2.19 -8.28
C ASP A 223 17.49 -3.68 -7.91
N VAL A 224 16.96 -4.56 -8.76
CA VAL A 224 16.79 -5.99 -8.47
C VAL A 224 17.55 -6.84 -9.48
N TYR A 225 18.36 -7.79 -9.00
CA TYR A 225 19.32 -8.57 -9.79
C TYR A 225 19.23 -10.07 -9.51
N PRO A 226 19.59 -10.94 -10.47
CA PRO A 226 19.83 -12.35 -10.19
C PRO A 226 21.19 -12.49 -9.47
N ALA A 227 21.26 -13.37 -8.48
CA ALA A 227 22.45 -13.58 -7.66
C ALA A 227 22.70 -15.05 -7.31
N GLU A 228 23.95 -15.36 -6.98
CA GLU A 228 24.41 -16.67 -6.49
C GLU A 228 25.33 -16.49 -5.27
N GLU A 229 25.31 -17.44 -4.34
CA GLU A 229 26.23 -17.47 -3.20
C GLU A 229 27.57 -18.12 -3.63
N GLU A 230 28.68 -17.39 -3.48
CA GLU A 230 30.01 -17.89 -3.87
C GLU A 230 30.38 -19.16 -3.09
N GLY A 231 30.95 -20.15 -3.80
CA GLY A 231 31.23 -21.47 -3.25
C GLY A 231 30.00 -22.39 -3.08
N ARG A 232 28.80 -21.94 -3.46
CA ARG A 232 27.54 -22.71 -3.38
C ARG A 232 26.73 -22.63 -4.67
N GLU A 233 27.34 -23.04 -5.79
CA GLU A 233 26.70 -23.14 -7.12
C GLU A 233 25.49 -24.10 -7.17
N SER A 234 25.28 -24.90 -6.12
CA SER A 234 24.12 -25.79 -5.94
C SER A 234 23.13 -25.31 -4.85
N ALA A 235 23.32 -24.12 -4.26
CA ALA A 235 22.22 -23.41 -3.62
C ALA A 235 21.28 -22.87 -4.71
N GLY A 236 19.98 -22.79 -4.41
CA GLY A 236 18.99 -22.32 -5.38
C GLY A 236 19.27 -20.88 -5.84
N ARG A 237 18.87 -20.53 -7.07
CA ARG A 237 18.97 -19.17 -7.61
C ARG A 237 18.45 -18.14 -6.59
N LEU A 238 19.21 -17.08 -6.35
CA LEU A 238 18.84 -16.00 -5.43
C LEU A 238 18.49 -14.73 -6.21
N VAL A 239 17.84 -13.80 -5.53
CA VAL A 239 17.62 -12.43 -6.01
C VAL A 239 18.19 -11.44 -5.01
N ALA A 240 18.92 -10.45 -5.51
CA ALA A 240 19.48 -9.36 -4.74
C ALA A 240 18.71 -8.06 -5.01
N HIS A 241 18.11 -7.45 -3.98
CA HIS A 241 17.65 -6.07 -4.04
C HIS A 241 18.78 -5.17 -3.53
N ILE A 242 19.31 -4.28 -4.36
CA ILE A 242 20.46 -3.44 -4.06
C ILE A 242 20.01 -1.97 -4.06
N LEU A 243 20.28 -1.26 -2.96
CA LEU A 243 19.97 0.17 -2.87
C LEU A 243 20.79 0.95 -3.93
N ARG A 244 20.18 1.92 -4.60
CA ARG A 244 20.87 2.81 -5.56
C ARG A 244 21.83 3.74 -4.81
N ALA A 245 22.87 4.24 -5.47
CA ALA A 245 23.96 4.95 -4.80
C ALA A 245 23.48 6.27 -4.18
N GLU A 246 22.77 7.04 -4.97
CA GLU A 246 22.02 8.25 -4.61
C GLU A 246 20.95 8.00 -3.54
N ALA A 247 20.42 6.78 -3.44
CA ALA A 247 19.48 6.36 -2.39
C ALA A 247 20.19 5.84 -1.12
N ALA A 248 21.45 5.44 -1.22
CA ALA A 248 22.29 4.99 -0.11
C ALA A 248 23.07 6.14 0.56
N ALA A 249 23.18 7.28 -0.12
CA ALA A 249 23.63 8.57 0.40
C ALA A 249 22.65 9.19 1.41
N ASP A 250 21.35 9.01 1.19
CA ASP A 250 20.26 9.57 2.01
C ASP A 250 20.04 8.74 3.30
N PRO A 251 20.31 9.29 4.50
CA PRO A 251 20.12 8.57 5.74
C PRO A 251 18.67 8.11 5.97
N GLU A 252 17.66 8.90 5.59
CA GLU A 252 16.26 8.51 5.80
C GLU A 252 15.85 7.33 4.93
N VAL A 253 16.40 7.25 3.71
CA VAL A 253 16.17 6.12 2.78
C VAL A 253 16.92 4.87 3.23
N ARG A 254 18.16 4.98 3.77
CA ARG A 254 18.82 3.84 4.45
C ARG A 254 17.94 3.33 5.59
N ASP A 255 17.41 4.23 6.42
CA ASP A 255 16.62 3.92 7.60
C ASP A 255 15.26 3.27 7.24
N TRP A 256 14.60 3.76 6.17
CA TRP A 256 13.41 3.13 5.60
C TRP A 256 13.69 1.74 5.03
N PHE A 257 14.78 1.57 4.27
CA PHE A 257 15.15 0.29 3.67
C PHE A 257 15.38 -0.78 4.75
N VAL A 258 15.97 -0.39 5.89
CA VAL A 258 16.18 -1.24 7.06
C VAL A 258 14.86 -1.59 7.77
N ARG A 259 13.96 -0.63 7.98
CA ARG A 259 12.60 -0.88 8.53
C ARG A 259 11.82 -1.89 7.69
N ARG A 260 11.78 -1.68 6.36
CA ARG A 260 11.21 -2.61 5.37
C ARG A 260 11.82 -4.00 5.49
N ALA A 261 13.15 -4.08 5.53
CA ALA A 261 13.87 -5.34 5.56
C ALA A 261 13.61 -6.14 6.85
N ASP A 262 13.51 -5.47 8.00
CA ASP A 262 13.13 -6.12 9.26
C ASP A 262 11.66 -6.54 9.29
N ALA A 263 10.75 -5.78 8.66
CA ALA A 263 9.35 -6.17 8.50
C ALA A 263 9.22 -7.46 7.66
N TRP A 264 9.89 -7.50 6.51
CA TRP A 264 9.93 -8.67 5.62
C TRP A 264 10.59 -9.87 6.31
N ARG A 265 11.77 -9.68 6.94
CA ARG A 265 12.50 -10.74 7.66
C ARG A 265 11.67 -11.33 8.80
N LEU A 266 10.94 -10.51 9.56
CA LEU A 266 10.02 -10.95 10.61
C LEU A 266 8.90 -11.83 10.04
N LEU A 267 8.28 -11.42 8.92
CA LEU A 267 7.25 -12.24 8.28
C LEU A 267 7.82 -13.57 7.73
N SER A 268 9.06 -13.57 7.23
CA SER A 268 9.79 -14.76 6.75
C SER A 268 10.24 -15.74 7.84
N GLN A 269 10.11 -15.43 9.14
CA GLN A 269 10.44 -16.38 10.21
C GLN A 269 9.50 -17.60 10.21
N ASP A 270 10.07 -18.79 10.47
CA ASP A 270 9.39 -20.09 10.50
C ASP A 270 8.20 -20.12 11.49
N PRO A 271 6.99 -20.57 11.08
CA PRO A 271 6.58 -20.90 9.72
C PRO A 271 6.40 -19.67 8.82
N ALA A 272 7.14 -19.64 7.71
CA ALA A 272 6.95 -18.64 6.67
C ALA A 272 5.63 -18.93 5.90
N PRO A 273 4.79 -17.91 5.61
CA PRO A 273 3.58 -18.10 4.81
C PRO A 273 3.89 -18.65 3.40
N ARG A 274 3.09 -19.61 2.91
CA ARG A 274 3.38 -20.36 1.68
C ARG A 274 3.52 -19.51 0.40
N GLY A 275 2.83 -18.38 0.33
CA GLY A 275 2.92 -17.42 -0.78
C GLY A 275 3.71 -16.15 -0.44
N LEU A 276 4.65 -16.23 0.50
CA LEU A 276 5.65 -15.19 0.73
C LEU A 276 6.93 -15.53 -0.06
N LEU A 277 7.58 -14.54 -0.67
CA LEU A 277 8.98 -14.67 -1.08
C LEU A 277 9.88 -14.56 0.15
N VAL A 278 10.66 -15.60 0.46
CA VAL A 278 11.45 -15.66 1.70
C VAL A 278 12.67 -14.72 1.60
N LEU A 279 12.84 -13.86 2.60
CA LEU A 279 14.03 -13.02 2.77
C LEU A 279 15.05 -13.74 3.67
N HIS A 280 16.20 -14.13 3.11
CA HIS A 280 17.24 -14.90 3.79
C HIS A 280 18.23 -14.02 4.56
N GLU A 281 18.79 -13.01 3.89
CA GLU A 281 19.81 -12.12 4.46
C GLU A 281 19.55 -10.66 4.09
N ARG A 282 20.05 -9.75 4.92
CA ARG A 282 20.15 -8.31 4.63
C ARG A 282 21.50 -7.81 5.12
N SER A 283 22.04 -6.78 4.46
CA SER A 283 23.21 -6.06 4.96
C SER A 283 22.99 -5.50 6.37
N ASP A 284 24.07 -5.30 7.12
CA ASP A 284 24.00 -4.62 8.42
C ASP A 284 23.72 -3.11 8.18
N PRO A 285 22.67 -2.49 8.78
CA PRO A 285 22.47 -1.04 8.76
C PRO A 285 23.69 -0.23 9.18
N ARG A 286 24.54 -0.78 10.05
CA ARG A 286 25.73 -0.14 10.62
C ARG A 286 27.02 -0.48 9.88
N SER A 287 26.94 -1.14 8.74
CA SER A 287 28.12 -1.40 7.91
C SER A 287 28.41 -0.23 6.98
N ASP A 288 29.70 0.06 6.81
CA ASP A 288 30.26 1.04 5.86
C ASP A 288 30.11 0.58 4.39
N LEU A 289 29.14 -0.30 4.10
CA LEU A 289 28.81 -0.71 2.75
C LEU A 289 28.20 0.49 2.00
N PRO A 290 28.77 0.90 0.84
CA PRO A 290 28.27 2.05 0.10
C PRO A 290 26.88 1.82 -0.47
N ARG A 291 26.44 0.56 -0.61
CA ARG A 291 25.13 0.16 -1.14
C ARG A 291 24.55 -1.01 -0.33
N PRO A 292 23.63 -0.74 0.62
CA PRO A 292 22.85 -1.76 1.33
C PRO A 292 22.12 -2.73 0.38
N PHE A 293 21.91 -3.97 0.82
CA PHE A 293 21.28 -5.01 0.00
C PHE A 293 20.45 -6.02 0.80
N LEU A 294 19.49 -6.67 0.11
CA LEU A 294 18.65 -7.77 0.59
C LEU A 294 18.82 -8.99 -0.31
N ILE A 295 18.83 -10.21 0.25
CA ILE A 295 18.95 -11.49 -0.47
C ILE A 295 17.73 -12.37 -0.19
N CYS A 296 16.96 -12.68 -1.24
CA CYS A 296 15.75 -13.49 -1.18
C CYS A 296 15.77 -14.66 -2.19
N ASP A 297 14.79 -15.56 -2.07
CA ASP A 297 14.52 -16.59 -3.09
C ASP A 297 14.39 -15.97 -4.50
N CYS A 298 14.91 -16.63 -5.54
CA CYS A 298 14.45 -16.41 -6.90
C CYS A 298 13.11 -17.12 -7.15
N PHE A 299 12.15 -16.45 -7.77
CA PHE A 299 10.83 -17.03 -8.11
C PHE A 299 10.66 -17.27 -9.62
N GLY A 300 11.69 -17.88 -10.22
CA GLY A 300 11.72 -18.22 -11.64
C GLY A 300 11.69 -16.99 -12.56
N GLU A 301 11.31 -17.21 -13.83
CA GLU A 301 11.09 -16.14 -14.82
C GLU A 301 9.66 -15.57 -14.73
N GLY A 302 9.17 -15.47 -13.50
CA GLY A 302 7.80 -15.06 -13.18
C GLY A 302 7.52 -13.60 -13.53
N ARG A 303 6.27 -13.31 -13.89
CA ARG A 303 5.79 -11.96 -14.23
C ARG A 303 4.98 -11.37 -13.08
N SER A 304 4.96 -10.04 -12.97
CA SER A 304 4.09 -9.38 -11.99
C SER A 304 2.62 -9.52 -12.39
N LEU A 305 1.73 -9.58 -11.39
CA LEU A 305 0.27 -9.61 -11.60
C LEU A 305 -0.23 -8.33 -12.31
N ALA A 306 0.46 -7.19 -12.15
CA ALA A 306 0.22 -6.00 -12.97
C ALA A 306 0.43 -6.31 -14.47
N SER A 307 1.55 -6.95 -14.84
CA SER A 307 1.80 -7.35 -16.24
C SER A 307 0.87 -8.48 -16.71
N GLU A 308 0.35 -9.30 -15.80
CA GLU A 308 -0.71 -10.29 -16.07
C GLU A 308 -2.03 -9.58 -16.44
N LEU A 309 -2.43 -8.56 -15.67
CA LEU A 309 -3.60 -7.71 -15.92
C LEU A 309 -3.48 -6.92 -17.24
N ASP A 310 -2.35 -6.25 -17.48
CA ASP A 310 -2.13 -5.43 -18.69
C ASP A 310 -2.26 -6.24 -19.98
N ARG A 311 -1.81 -7.51 -19.96
CA ARG A 311 -1.82 -8.40 -21.14
C ARG A 311 -3.12 -9.16 -21.31
N ALA A 312 -3.71 -9.65 -20.22
CA ALA A 312 -5.00 -10.36 -20.29
C ALA A 312 -6.16 -9.39 -20.55
N GLY A 313 -6.03 -8.13 -20.13
CA GLY A 313 -7.08 -7.12 -20.14
C GLY A 313 -8.18 -7.35 -19.11
N GLU A 314 -8.41 -8.62 -18.72
CA GLU A 314 -9.23 -9.13 -17.61
C GLU A 314 -8.78 -10.55 -17.22
N LEU A 315 -8.68 -10.84 -15.91
CA LEU A 315 -8.39 -12.19 -15.38
C LEU A 315 -9.69 -13.02 -15.20
N PRO A 316 -9.64 -14.36 -15.14
CA PRO A 316 -10.79 -15.15 -14.70
C PRO A 316 -11.05 -14.99 -13.19
N ASP A 317 -12.27 -15.32 -12.73
CA ASP A 317 -12.71 -15.01 -11.35
C ASP A 317 -11.95 -15.81 -10.28
N ASP A 318 -11.68 -17.10 -10.54
CA ASP A 318 -10.89 -17.99 -9.70
C ASP A 318 -9.49 -17.40 -9.43
N ARG A 319 -8.88 -16.82 -10.46
CA ARG A 319 -7.58 -16.16 -10.39
C ARG A 319 -7.62 -14.89 -9.53
N ARG A 320 -8.67 -14.07 -9.66
CA ARG A 320 -8.87 -12.87 -8.83
C ARG A 320 -9.06 -13.25 -7.36
N VAL A 321 -9.90 -14.26 -7.10
CA VAL A 321 -10.11 -14.85 -5.77
C VAL A 321 -8.80 -15.40 -5.19
N GLN A 322 -7.98 -16.10 -5.97
CA GLN A 322 -6.71 -16.66 -5.53
C GLN A 322 -5.73 -15.57 -5.05
N VAL A 323 -5.63 -14.44 -5.77
CA VAL A 323 -4.82 -13.30 -5.36
C VAL A 323 -5.37 -12.69 -4.07
N LEU A 324 -6.66 -12.36 -4.03
CA LEU A 324 -7.29 -11.71 -2.87
C LEU A 324 -7.13 -12.58 -1.61
N ARG A 325 -7.34 -13.90 -1.74
CA ARG A 325 -7.12 -14.87 -0.66
C ARG A 325 -5.69 -14.88 -0.16
N LEU A 326 -4.70 -15.00 -1.04
CA LEU A 326 -3.30 -14.97 -0.63
C LEU A 326 -2.94 -13.66 0.08
N ALA A 327 -3.42 -12.53 -0.44
CA ALA A 327 -3.20 -11.23 0.19
C ALA A 327 -3.82 -11.17 1.60
N GLY A 328 -5.05 -11.67 1.77
CA GLY A 328 -5.70 -11.78 3.08
C GLY A 328 -4.98 -12.69 4.07
N GLU A 329 -4.50 -13.86 3.62
CA GLU A 329 -3.72 -14.80 4.43
C GLU A 329 -2.39 -14.20 4.90
N LEU A 330 -1.71 -13.45 4.02
CA LEU A 330 -0.49 -12.71 4.35
C LEU A 330 -0.75 -11.57 5.34
N CYS A 331 -1.87 -10.85 5.21
CA CYS A 331 -2.28 -9.86 6.21
C CYS A 331 -2.54 -10.50 7.58
N VAL A 332 -3.21 -11.67 7.65
CA VAL A 332 -3.40 -12.39 8.92
C VAL A 332 -2.06 -12.76 9.56
N ALA A 333 -1.11 -13.29 8.78
CA ALA A 333 0.22 -13.64 9.28
C ALA A 333 1.03 -12.40 9.73
N ALA A 334 0.89 -11.28 9.02
CA ALA A 334 1.49 -10.00 9.39
C ALA A 334 0.90 -9.47 10.71
N HIS A 335 -0.42 -9.49 10.86
CA HIS A 335 -1.12 -9.01 12.07
C HIS A 335 -0.74 -9.83 13.30
N GLN A 336 -0.61 -11.15 13.16
CA GLN A 336 -0.14 -12.04 14.22
C GLN A 336 1.30 -11.72 14.67
N LYS A 337 2.17 -11.28 13.75
CA LYS A 337 3.55 -10.86 14.04
C LYS A 337 3.68 -9.35 14.36
N GLY A 338 2.56 -8.64 14.59
CA GLY A 338 2.57 -7.22 14.96
C GLY A 338 2.90 -6.24 13.83
N LEU A 339 2.86 -6.69 12.58
CA LEU A 339 3.15 -5.91 11.38
C LEU A 339 1.90 -5.28 10.77
N ARG A 340 2.11 -4.26 9.95
CA ARG A 340 1.23 -3.85 8.84
C ARG A 340 2.00 -3.97 7.53
N LEU A 341 1.29 -4.28 6.44
CA LEU A 341 1.87 -4.34 5.09
C LEU A 341 1.74 -2.99 4.36
N GLY A 342 0.72 -2.19 4.69
CA GLY A 342 0.52 -0.81 4.25
C GLY A 342 0.01 -0.67 2.82
N ALA A 343 0.60 -1.41 1.88
CA ALA A 343 0.27 -1.37 0.45
C ALA A 343 0.38 -2.76 -0.20
N LEU A 344 -0.62 -3.12 -1.01
CA LEU A 344 -0.71 -4.39 -1.73
C LEU A 344 -1.02 -4.21 -3.24
N PRO A 345 -0.35 -3.29 -3.97
CA PRO A 345 -0.57 -3.12 -5.40
C PRO A 345 -0.20 -4.37 -6.19
N ALA A 346 -0.83 -4.59 -7.34
CA ALA A 346 -0.63 -5.78 -8.18
C ALA A 346 0.84 -6.01 -8.60
N HIS A 347 1.69 -4.98 -8.64
CA HIS A 347 3.11 -5.16 -8.96
C HIS A 347 3.93 -5.82 -7.83
N HIS A 348 3.41 -5.87 -6.59
CA HIS A 348 4.03 -6.61 -5.47
C HIS A 348 3.80 -8.13 -5.53
N PHE A 349 2.97 -8.63 -6.44
CA PHE A 349 2.69 -10.07 -6.60
C PHE A 349 3.37 -10.59 -7.86
N LEU A 350 4.21 -11.63 -7.72
CA LEU A 350 4.78 -12.36 -8.85
C LEU A 350 4.05 -13.68 -9.08
N THR A 351 3.94 -14.06 -10.35
CA THR A 351 3.33 -15.28 -10.88
C THR A 351 4.40 -16.11 -11.58
N ASP A 352 4.63 -17.35 -11.12
CA ASP A 352 5.47 -18.31 -11.86
C ASP A 352 4.72 -19.00 -13.02
N GLU A 353 5.45 -19.72 -13.88
CA GLU A 353 4.86 -20.43 -15.03
C GLU A 353 3.84 -21.52 -14.65
N SER A 354 3.85 -21.98 -13.40
CA SER A 354 2.85 -22.92 -12.85
C SER A 354 1.63 -22.23 -12.25
N GLY A 355 1.54 -20.90 -12.37
CA GLY A 355 0.44 -20.08 -11.85
C GLY A 355 0.52 -19.82 -10.34
N ARG A 356 1.61 -20.18 -9.67
CA ARG A 356 1.76 -19.90 -8.22
C ARG A 356 2.05 -18.42 -8.01
N LEU A 357 1.49 -17.87 -6.95
CA LEU A 357 1.65 -16.46 -6.56
C LEU A 357 2.59 -16.35 -5.36
N ARG A 358 3.44 -15.31 -5.36
CA ARG A 358 4.18 -14.86 -4.17
C ARG A 358 4.13 -13.34 -4.02
N LEU A 359 3.96 -12.86 -2.78
CA LEU A 359 4.19 -11.46 -2.43
C LEU A 359 5.71 -11.19 -2.29
N THR A 360 6.18 -10.10 -2.90
CA THR A 360 7.59 -9.68 -2.92
C THR A 360 7.81 -8.25 -2.42
N GLY A 361 6.77 -7.41 -2.46
CA GLY A 361 6.88 -5.99 -2.12
C GLY A 361 6.52 -5.68 -0.66
N PHE A 362 7.40 -4.93 0.00
CA PHE A 362 7.30 -4.51 1.40
C PHE A 362 7.55 -3.00 1.58
N GLU A 363 7.43 -2.21 0.51
CA GLU A 363 7.74 -0.77 0.48
C GLU A 363 7.08 0.03 1.62
N ALA A 364 5.83 -0.32 1.97
CA ALA A 364 5.02 0.35 2.99
C ALA A 364 4.95 -0.41 4.34
N ALA A 365 5.66 -1.52 4.48
CA ALA A 365 5.50 -2.43 5.62
C ALA A 365 6.24 -1.94 6.88
N ILE A 366 5.59 -2.01 8.03
CA ILE A 366 6.09 -1.44 9.29
C ILE A 366 5.59 -2.21 10.52
N LYS A 367 6.39 -2.27 11.59
CA LYS A 367 5.95 -2.82 12.89
C LYS A 367 5.03 -1.81 13.59
N ALA A 368 3.93 -2.27 14.19
CA ALA A 368 2.96 -1.37 14.83
C ALA A 368 3.59 -0.46 15.91
N THR A 369 4.52 -1.00 16.71
CA THR A 369 5.29 -0.27 17.73
C THR A 369 6.25 0.77 17.14
N GLU A 370 6.76 0.57 15.93
CA GLU A 370 7.59 1.54 15.22
C GLU A 370 6.72 2.66 14.65
N ALA A 371 5.57 2.31 14.07
CA ALA A 371 4.58 3.28 13.59
C ALA A 371 4.01 4.19 14.70
N GLU A 372 3.89 3.68 15.93
CA GLU A 372 3.50 4.47 17.11
C GLU A 372 4.50 5.57 17.47
N THR A 373 5.78 5.39 17.12
CA THR A 373 6.85 6.38 17.34
C THR A 373 7.04 7.27 16.11
N LEU A 374 7.04 6.67 14.92
CA LEU A 374 7.33 7.32 13.64
C LEU A 374 6.19 8.21 13.12
N ARG A 375 4.92 7.87 13.42
CA ARG A 375 3.71 8.58 12.96
C ARG A 375 3.76 8.98 11.46
N PRO A 376 4.03 8.03 10.55
CA PRO A 376 4.32 8.32 9.14
C PRO A 376 3.20 9.13 8.48
N THR A 377 3.53 10.31 7.97
CA THR A 377 2.60 11.26 7.34
C THR A 377 2.52 11.06 5.82
N GLU A 378 1.62 11.77 5.14
CA GLU A 378 1.54 11.81 3.68
C GLU A 378 2.89 12.12 3.00
N GLU A 379 3.73 12.96 3.61
CA GLU A 379 5.09 13.26 3.13
C GLU A 379 6.02 12.04 3.20
N TYR A 380 6.00 11.29 4.32
CA TYR A 380 6.72 10.03 4.46
C TYR A 380 6.28 9.02 3.39
N TRP A 381 4.97 8.81 3.24
CA TRP A 381 4.44 7.86 2.26
C TRP A 381 4.79 8.28 0.83
N ARG A 382 4.70 9.57 0.51
CA ARG A 382 5.09 10.12 -0.79
C ARG A 382 6.58 9.97 -1.08
N ARG A 383 7.47 10.10 -0.08
CA ARG A 383 8.92 9.89 -0.23
C ARG A 383 9.24 8.44 -0.59
N PHE A 384 8.71 7.48 0.15
CA PHE A 384 9.18 6.08 0.11
C PHE A 384 8.31 5.08 -0.66
N VAL A 385 7.04 5.38 -0.95
CA VAL A 385 6.10 4.41 -1.54
C VAL A 385 5.61 4.84 -2.92
N ASP A 386 5.74 3.94 -3.89
CA ASP A 386 5.11 4.09 -5.21
C ASP A 386 3.61 3.79 -5.13
N GLY A 387 2.79 4.68 -5.70
CA GLY A 387 1.33 4.65 -5.50
C GLY A 387 0.88 5.11 -4.10
N TRP A 388 1.64 6.00 -3.43
CA TRP A 388 1.34 6.46 -2.05
C TRP A 388 -0.10 6.95 -1.81
N THR A 389 -0.82 7.39 -2.85
CA THR A 389 -2.25 7.76 -2.81
C THR A 389 -3.15 6.64 -2.27
N ASP A 390 -2.73 5.41 -2.52
CA ASP A 390 -3.43 4.16 -2.22
C ASP A 390 -3.21 3.71 -0.75
N ILE A 391 -2.34 4.42 -0.02
CA ILE A 391 -2.21 4.26 1.44
C ILE A 391 -3.48 4.77 2.13
N ALA A 392 -3.93 4.00 3.13
CA ALA A 392 -5.16 4.26 3.88
C ALA A 392 -5.26 5.72 4.37
N PRO A 393 -6.43 6.38 4.28
CA PRO A 393 -6.56 7.79 4.63
C PRO A 393 -6.11 8.15 6.05
N GLU A 394 -6.34 7.28 7.04
CA GLU A 394 -5.84 7.47 8.41
C GLU A 394 -4.32 7.35 8.51
N ALA A 395 -3.72 6.41 7.77
CA ALA A 395 -2.28 6.21 7.74
C ALA A 395 -1.57 7.42 7.11
N ARG A 396 -2.16 8.07 6.10
CA ARG A 396 -1.61 9.34 5.54
C ARG A 396 -1.72 10.55 6.47
N ARG A 397 -2.63 10.51 7.46
CA ARG A 397 -2.75 11.53 8.51
C ARG A 397 -1.85 11.28 9.73
N GLY A 398 -1.02 10.23 9.72
CA GLY A 398 -0.14 9.88 10.85
C GLY A 398 -0.86 9.23 12.04
N GLU A 399 -2.11 8.78 11.86
CA GLU A 399 -2.91 8.15 12.91
C GLU A 399 -2.35 6.75 13.29
N PRO A 400 -2.71 6.19 14.46
CA PRO A 400 -2.26 4.85 14.87
C PRO A 400 -2.67 3.76 13.86
N LEU A 401 -1.70 2.98 13.37
CA LEU A 401 -1.94 1.99 12.31
C LEU A 401 -2.65 0.73 12.82
N ALA A 402 -3.97 0.76 12.85
CA ALA A 402 -4.83 -0.39 13.10
C ALA A 402 -4.77 -1.44 11.96
N PRO A 403 -5.21 -2.69 12.18
CA PRO A 403 -5.30 -3.72 11.12
C PRO A 403 -6.13 -3.30 9.90
N THR A 404 -7.04 -2.33 10.07
CA THR A 404 -7.90 -1.72 9.03
C THR A 404 -7.12 -1.02 7.92
N VAL A 405 -5.85 -0.67 8.15
CA VAL A 405 -4.96 -0.10 7.12
C VAL A 405 -4.68 -1.13 6.02
N ASP A 406 -4.39 -2.38 6.40
CA ASP A 406 -4.15 -3.46 5.42
C ASP A 406 -5.44 -3.92 4.75
N ILE A 407 -6.59 -3.74 5.42
CA ILE A 407 -7.91 -3.94 4.81
C ILE A 407 -8.14 -2.92 3.68
N TYR A 408 -7.71 -1.66 3.84
CA TYR A 408 -7.75 -0.69 2.75
C TYR A 408 -6.87 -1.11 1.57
N ALA A 409 -5.65 -1.60 1.84
CA ALA A 409 -4.76 -2.12 0.82
C ALA A 409 -5.35 -3.34 0.07
N LEU A 410 -6.09 -4.22 0.75
CA LEU A 410 -6.86 -5.30 0.13
C LEU A 410 -8.02 -4.77 -0.75
N GLY A 411 -8.64 -3.65 -0.36
CA GLY A 411 -9.65 -2.95 -1.17
C GLY A 411 -9.07 -2.33 -2.44
N VAL A 412 -7.90 -1.72 -2.37
CA VAL A 412 -7.19 -1.20 -3.54
C VAL A 412 -6.84 -2.33 -4.51
N LEU A 413 -6.32 -3.45 -3.98
CA LEU A 413 -6.05 -4.65 -4.77
C LEU A 413 -7.34 -5.22 -5.40
N ALA A 414 -8.48 -5.18 -4.68
CA ALA A 414 -9.77 -5.58 -5.22
C ALA A 414 -10.23 -4.67 -6.38
N GLU A 415 -10.05 -3.36 -6.33
CA GLU A 415 -10.39 -2.48 -7.46
C GLU A 415 -9.47 -2.67 -8.67
N GLN A 416 -8.16 -2.85 -8.44
CA GLN A 416 -7.22 -3.27 -9.49
C GLN A 416 -7.65 -4.60 -10.13
N LEU A 417 -8.23 -5.51 -9.34
CA LEU A 417 -8.78 -6.79 -9.76
C LEU A 417 -10.27 -6.76 -10.15
N ARG A 418 -10.97 -5.62 -10.19
CA ARG A 418 -12.43 -5.59 -10.43
C ARG A 418 -12.78 -5.78 -11.91
N PRO A 419 -13.59 -6.78 -12.29
CA PRO A 419 -13.91 -7.07 -13.69
C PRO A 419 -14.81 -6.00 -14.30
N LYS A 420 -14.72 -5.76 -15.62
CA LYS A 420 -15.44 -4.64 -16.26
C LYS A 420 -16.96 -4.80 -16.13
N ARG A 421 -17.47 -6.03 -16.11
CA ARG A 421 -18.89 -6.36 -15.85
C ARG A 421 -19.41 -5.90 -14.47
N ALA A 422 -18.52 -5.70 -13.49
CA ALA A 422 -18.85 -5.23 -12.14
C ALA A 422 -18.56 -3.73 -11.94
N ARG A 423 -18.06 -3.03 -12.96
CA ARG A 423 -17.82 -1.58 -12.92
C ARG A 423 -19.03 -0.87 -13.51
N GLY A 424 -19.69 -0.03 -12.71
CA GLY A 424 -20.94 0.64 -13.12
C GLY A 424 -22.19 -0.25 -13.10
N ALA A 425 -22.14 -1.39 -12.39
CA ALA A 425 -23.36 -2.10 -12.00
C ALA A 425 -24.25 -1.16 -11.16
N ASP A 426 -25.56 -1.21 -11.38
CA ASP A 426 -26.53 -0.32 -10.73
C ASP A 426 -26.45 -0.48 -9.19
N PRO A 427 -26.26 0.60 -8.40
CA PRO A 427 -26.33 0.55 -6.94
C PRO A 427 -27.76 0.34 -6.41
N ALA A 428 -28.76 0.25 -7.27
CA ALA A 428 -30.09 -0.30 -6.99
C ALA A 428 -30.31 -1.72 -7.58
N SER A 429 -29.25 -2.38 -8.06
CA SER A 429 -29.31 -3.78 -8.51
C SER A 429 -29.48 -4.71 -7.28
N PRO A 430 -30.58 -5.47 -7.17
CA PRO A 430 -30.88 -6.19 -5.92
C PRO A 430 -30.10 -7.51 -5.72
N ALA A 431 -29.08 -7.76 -6.51
CA ALA A 431 -28.17 -8.90 -6.36
C ALA A 431 -26.89 -8.39 -5.66
N PRO A 432 -26.50 -8.91 -4.49
CA PRO A 432 -25.31 -8.46 -3.78
C PRO A 432 -24.04 -8.66 -4.62
N ASP A 433 -23.54 -7.58 -5.23
CA ASP A 433 -22.25 -7.62 -5.92
C ASP A 433 -21.13 -7.70 -4.89
N ALA A 434 -20.41 -8.82 -4.87
CA ALA A 434 -19.24 -9.01 -4.03
C ALA A 434 -18.18 -7.90 -4.22
N TRP A 435 -18.09 -7.29 -5.40
CA TRP A 435 -17.19 -6.16 -5.63
C TRP A 435 -17.68 -4.87 -4.97
N GLN A 436 -18.99 -4.58 -4.96
CA GLN A 436 -19.54 -3.49 -4.13
C GLN A 436 -19.35 -3.76 -2.64
N CYS A 437 -19.38 -5.03 -2.20
CA CYS A 437 -19.12 -5.42 -0.81
C CYS A 437 -17.66 -5.15 -0.42
N LEU A 438 -16.71 -5.47 -1.30
CA LEU A 438 -15.29 -5.16 -1.12
C LEU A 438 -15.03 -3.65 -1.19
N GLU A 439 -15.62 -2.94 -2.15
CA GLU A 439 -15.57 -1.48 -2.24
C GLU A 439 -16.01 -0.84 -0.93
N TYR A 440 -17.21 -1.18 -0.43
CA TYR A 440 -17.74 -0.59 0.80
C TYR A 440 -16.99 -1.02 2.06
N HIS A 441 -16.68 -2.30 2.26
CA HIS A 441 -16.05 -2.79 3.50
C HIS A 441 -14.51 -2.85 3.46
N CYS A 442 -13.86 -2.42 2.38
CA CYS A 442 -12.42 -2.24 2.33
C CYS A 442 -12.01 -0.78 2.10
N LEU A 443 -12.64 -0.07 1.16
CA LEU A 443 -12.23 1.29 0.77
C LEU A 443 -12.94 2.42 1.54
N HIS A 444 -13.72 2.11 2.57
CA HIS A 444 -14.41 3.14 3.35
C HIS A 444 -13.41 4.16 3.97
N PRO A 445 -13.64 5.48 3.84
CA PRO A 445 -12.72 6.49 4.38
C PRO A 445 -12.56 6.42 5.90
N ASP A 446 -13.63 6.08 6.60
CA ASP A 446 -13.63 5.76 8.04
C ASP A 446 -13.30 4.26 8.24
N PRO A 447 -12.22 3.91 8.97
CA PRO A 447 -11.80 2.54 9.20
C PRO A 447 -12.77 1.72 10.07
N HIS A 448 -13.64 2.33 10.87
CA HIS A 448 -14.59 1.63 11.74
C HIS A 448 -15.70 0.89 10.96
N LEU A 449 -15.93 1.27 9.69
CA LEU A 449 -16.94 0.68 8.80
C LEU A 449 -16.35 -0.34 7.80
N ARG A 450 -15.02 -0.52 7.81
CA ARG A 450 -14.33 -1.60 7.08
C ARG A 450 -14.45 -2.94 7.80
N PHE A 451 -14.02 -4.03 7.16
CA PHE A 451 -13.59 -5.22 7.89
C PHE A 451 -12.55 -4.82 8.95
N GLN A 452 -12.65 -5.36 10.15
CA GLN A 452 -11.79 -5.02 11.29
C GLN A 452 -10.55 -5.93 11.38
N THR A 453 -10.56 -7.08 10.70
CA THR A 453 -9.41 -8.00 10.59
C THR A 453 -9.39 -8.69 9.23
N ALA A 454 -8.20 -9.08 8.74
CA ALA A 454 -8.06 -9.82 7.48
C ALA A 454 -8.76 -11.19 7.49
N ALA A 455 -8.97 -11.80 8.67
CA ALA A 455 -9.74 -13.03 8.81
C ALA A 455 -11.23 -12.87 8.43
N GLN A 456 -11.81 -11.67 8.63
CA GLN A 456 -13.20 -11.39 8.21
C GLN A 456 -13.31 -11.22 6.71
N PHE A 457 -12.34 -10.53 6.10
CA PHE A 457 -12.20 -10.44 4.66
C PHE A 457 -12.05 -11.84 4.04
N LEU A 458 -11.23 -12.73 4.62
CA LEU A 458 -11.11 -14.12 4.19
C LEU A 458 -12.43 -14.90 4.33
N THR A 459 -13.14 -14.73 5.46
CA THR A 459 -14.47 -15.35 5.67
C THR A 459 -15.46 -14.89 4.59
N PHE A 460 -15.48 -13.59 4.28
CA PHE A 460 -16.29 -13.06 3.17
C PHE A 460 -15.87 -13.65 1.80
N LEU A 461 -14.57 -13.86 1.54
CA LEU A 461 -14.12 -14.55 0.33
C LEU A 461 -14.56 -16.03 0.29
N ASP A 462 -14.58 -16.73 1.42
CA ASP A 462 -15.12 -18.09 1.51
C ASP A 462 -16.62 -18.11 1.18
N ASP A 463 -17.38 -17.20 1.79
CA ASP A 463 -18.83 -17.07 1.61
C ASP A 463 -19.21 -16.68 0.17
N TRP A 464 -18.42 -15.81 -0.47
CA TRP A 464 -18.57 -15.45 -1.89
C TRP A 464 -18.22 -16.61 -2.83
N VAL A 465 -17.11 -17.30 -2.61
CA VAL A 465 -16.69 -18.47 -3.42
C VAL A 465 -17.67 -19.63 -3.28
N ALA A 466 -18.35 -19.76 -2.13
CA ALA A 466 -19.40 -20.75 -1.92
C ALA A 466 -20.66 -20.53 -2.79
N GLY A 467 -20.76 -19.41 -3.52
CA GLY A 467 -21.51 -19.23 -4.77
C GLY A 467 -23.05 -19.23 -4.71
N GLU A 468 -23.62 -20.26 -4.09
CA GLU A 468 -25.06 -20.42 -3.83
C GLU A 468 -25.35 -20.29 -2.32
N ALA A 469 -24.37 -20.59 -1.46
CA ALA A 469 -24.54 -20.60 -0.01
C ALA A 469 -24.82 -19.22 0.60
N GLY A 470 -24.33 -18.13 0.01
CA GLY A 470 -24.56 -16.75 0.49
C GLY A 470 -26.02 -16.26 0.41
N GLN A 471 -26.95 -17.08 -0.07
CA GLN A 471 -28.39 -16.81 -0.06
C GLN A 471 -29.10 -17.41 1.16
N ILE A 472 -28.44 -18.31 1.89
CA ILE A 472 -29.00 -19.09 3.00
C ILE A 472 -28.13 -18.87 4.24
N PRO A 473 -28.67 -18.39 5.38
CA PRO A 473 -27.87 -18.15 6.58
C PRO A 473 -27.05 -19.38 7.01
N GLN A 474 -25.72 -19.25 7.05
CA GLN A 474 -24.83 -20.30 7.53
C GLN A 474 -25.22 -20.74 8.94
N THR A 475 -25.26 -22.05 9.20
CA THR A 475 -25.62 -22.58 10.53
C THR A 475 -24.55 -23.45 11.17
N VAL A 476 -24.36 -23.26 12.48
CA VAL A 476 -23.54 -24.14 13.33
C VAL A 476 -24.44 -25.11 14.12
N PRO A 477 -23.99 -26.34 14.39
CA PRO A 477 -24.73 -27.30 15.20
C PRO A 477 -24.61 -26.95 16.69
N VAL A 478 -25.73 -27.04 17.42
CA VAL A 478 -25.80 -26.84 18.87
C VAL A 478 -26.29 -28.13 19.54
N PRO A 479 -25.53 -28.71 20.50
CA PRO A 479 -25.90 -29.97 21.13
C PRO A 479 -27.08 -29.82 22.10
N ALA A 480 -27.92 -30.86 22.18
CA ALA A 480 -29.01 -30.97 23.14
C ALA A 480 -28.53 -30.80 24.58
N GLY A 481 -29.34 -30.18 25.43
CA GLY A 481 -29.03 -29.96 26.84
C GLY A 481 -29.81 -28.80 27.43
N ARG A 482 -29.34 -28.22 28.52
CA ARG A 482 -30.10 -27.21 29.28
C ARG A 482 -29.70 -25.78 28.95
N ALA A 483 -30.66 -24.89 29.06
CA ALA A 483 -30.51 -23.44 28.99
C ALA A 483 -31.31 -22.76 30.11
N ARG A 484 -30.76 -21.70 30.71
CA ARG A 484 -31.41 -20.95 31.79
C ARG A 484 -32.09 -19.69 31.25
N VAL A 485 -33.40 -19.59 31.43
CA VAL A 485 -34.26 -18.64 30.71
C VAL A 485 -34.88 -17.62 31.66
N GLY A 486 -34.41 -16.38 31.61
CA GLY A 486 -34.93 -15.27 32.42
C GLY A 486 -33.85 -14.51 33.20
N PRO A 487 -34.26 -13.55 34.07
CA PRO A 487 -33.36 -12.68 34.79
C PRO A 487 -32.83 -13.31 36.10
N GLY A 488 -31.59 -13.81 36.06
CA GLY A 488 -30.81 -14.13 37.26
C GLY A 488 -30.96 -15.55 37.82
N GLU A 489 -30.39 -15.79 39.00
CA GLU A 489 -30.13 -17.13 39.54
C GLU A 489 -31.38 -17.97 39.85
N GLY A 490 -32.53 -17.33 40.06
CA GLY A 490 -33.83 -18.02 40.24
C GLY A 490 -34.55 -18.43 38.95
N SER A 491 -33.97 -18.17 37.78
CA SER A 491 -34.61 -18.42 36.48
C SER A 491 -34.73 -19.93 36.17
N PRO A 492 -35.83 -20.38 35.54
CA PRO A 492 -36.01 -21.78 35.16
C PRO A 492 -34.95 -22.28 34.18
N GLU A 493 -34.62 -23.56 34.29
CA GLU A 493 -33.90 -24.30 33.26
C GLU A 493 -34.89 -24.99 32.32
N VAL A 494 -34.65 -24.86 31.02
CA VAL A 494 -35.41 -25.49 29.95
C VAL A 494 -34.49 -26.51 29.27
N GLU A 495 -35.01 -27.72 29.00
CA GLU A 495 -34.31 -28.70 28.17
C GLU A 495 -34.58 -28.40 26.69
N VAL A 496 -33.50 -28.30 25.93
CA VAL A 496 -33.46 -27.91 24.53
C VAL A 496 -32.93 -29.12 23.73
N PRO A 497 -33.58 -29.52 22.61
CA PRO A 497 -33.05 -30.57 21.74
C PRO A 497 -31.76 -30.14 21.05
N ALA A 498 -31.18 -31.00 20.21
CA ALA A 498 -30.14 -30.58 19.28
C ALA A 498 -30.77 -29.83 18.11
N PHE A 499 -30.13 -28.77 17.64
CA PHE A 499 -30.61 -27.94 16.53
C PHE A 499 -29.44 -27.30 15.79
N ARG A 500 -29.72 -26.63 14.66
CA ARG A 500 -28.74 -25.75 14.01
C ARG A 500 -29.23 -24.31 14.07
N ILE A 501 -28.31 -23.38 14.30
CA ILE A 501 -28.64 -21.95 14.39
C ILE A 501 -27.68 -21.13 13.53
N GLY A 502 -28.16 -20.00 13.04
CA GLY A 502 -27.39 -19.01 12.33
C GLY A 502 -26.10 -18.70 13.08
N LYS A 503 -24.96 -18.98 12.44
CA LYS A 503 -23.62 -18.58 12.91
C LYS A 503 -23.58 -17.07 13.18
N TYR A 504 -24.37 -16.33 12.39
CA TYR A 504 -24.54 -14.89 12.41
C TYR A 504 -26.03 -14.51 12.48
N PRO A 505 -26.34 -13.24 12.80
CA PRO A 505 -27.60 -12.60 12.44
C PRO A 505 -27.91 -12.72 10.94
N VAL A 506 -29.19 -12.63 10.56
CA VAL A 506 -29.61 -12.46 9.17
C VAL A 506 -29.11 -11.11 8.67
N THR A 507 -28.41 -11.09 7.54
CA THR A 507 -27.81 -9.88 6.95
C THR A 507 -28.81 -9.13 6.08
N ASN A 508 -28.51 -7.88 5.72
CA ASN A 508 -29.28 -7.14 4.73
C ASN A 508 -29.38 -7.91 3.41
N SER A 509 -28.27 -8.50 2.93
CA SER A 509 -28.22 -9.34 1.72
C SER A 509 -29.17 -10.55 1.79
N HIS A 510 -29.17 -11.29 2.91
CA HIS A 510 -30.10 -12.41 3.10
C HIS A 510 -31.57 -11.94 3.01
N PHE A 511 -31.89 -10.79 3.62
CA PHE A 511 -33.26 -10.28 3.71
C PHE A 511 -33.74 -9.59 2.44
N GLU A 512 -32.84 -8.96 1.68
CA GLU A 512 -33.12 -8.35 0.37
C GLU A 512 -33.61 -9.40 -0.64
N ARG A 513 -33.00 -10.61 -0.63
CA ARG A 513 -33.47 -11.73 -1.46
C ARG A 513 -34.93 -12.11 -1.17
N PHE A 514 -35.31 -12.16 0.10
CA PHE A 514 -36.71 -12.37 0.52
C PHE A 514 -37.61 -11.25 -0.02
N CYS A 515 -37.22 -9.98 0.15
CA CYS A 515 -38.00 -8.86 -0.36
C CYS A 515 -38.25 -8.94 -1.86
N LEU A 516 -37.25 -9.33 -2.67
CA LEU A 516 -37.40 -9.52 -4.11
C LEU A 516 -38.40 -10.61 -4.47
N ASP A 517 -38.21 -11.80 -3.90
CA ASP A 517 -39.08 -12.96 -4.18
C ASP A 517 -40.52 -12.77 -3.69
N THR A 518 -40.76 -11.82 -2.77
CA THR A 518 -42.11 -11.41 -2.35
C THR A 518 -42.59 -10.08 -2.94
N ASN A 519 -41.81 -9.42 -3.80
CA ASN A 519 -42.09 -8.07 -4.33
C ASN A 519 -42.39 -7.03 -3.21
N GLY A 520 -41.61 -7.08 -2.13
CA GLY A 520 -41.62 -6.16 -0.99
C GLY A 520 -40.49 -5.12 -1.05
N ILE A 521 -40.48 -4.20 -0.09
CA ILE A 521 -39.45 -3.14 0.03
C ILE A 521 -38.48 -3.53 1.16
N ALA A 522 -37.17 -3.44 0.93
CA ALA A 522 -36.19 -3.82 1.93
C ALA A 522 -36.22 -2.87 3.14
N PRO A 523 -36.04 -3.36 4.38
CA PRO A 523 -35.91 -2.50 5.56
C PRO A 523 -34.78 -1.47 5.39
N ALA A 524 -33.66 -1.91 4.79
CA ALA A 524 -32.50 -1.09 4.47
C ALA A 524 -32.84 0.17 3.65
N ASP A 525 -33.81 0.11 2.72
CA ASP A 525 -34.22 1.25 1.87
C ASP A 525 -34.72 2.46 2.65
N ARG A 526 -35.18 2.22 3.88
CA ARG A 526 -35.74 3.24 4.78
C ARG A 526 -34.74 3.70 5.85
N GLN A 527 -33.55 3.11 5.88
CA GLN A 527 -32.50 3.41 6.86
C GLN A 527 -31.44 4.40 6.32
N PRO A 528 -30.69 5.10 7.19
CA PRO A 528 -29.46 5.79 6.81
C PRO A 528 -28.45 4.84 6.12
N ARG A 529 -27.66 5.34 5.14
CA ARG A 529 -26.72 4.52 4.35
C ARG A 529 -25.82 3.60 5.18
N ARG A 530 -25.34 4.06 6.35
CA ARG A 530 -24.47 3.28 7.26
C ARG A 530 -25.12 2.01 7.84
N LEU A 531 -26.44 1.85 7.75
CA LEU A 531 -27.14 0.62 8.18
C LEU A 531 -27.44 -0.35 7.03
N ARG A 532 -27.05 0.01 5.78
CA ARG A 532 -27.39 -0.74 4.55
C ARG A 532 -26.30 -1.67 4.04
N GLY A 533 -25.16 -1.79 4.74
CA GLY A 533 -24.08 -2.68 4.32
C GLY A 533 -24.61 -4.11 4.12
N PRO A 534 -24.37 -4.77 2.97
CA PRO A 534 -25.03 -6.03 2.63
C PRO A 534 -24.74 -7.15 3.64
N TRP A 535 -23.56 -7.11 4.29
CA TRP A 535 -23.13 -8.06 5.32
C TRP A 535 -23.35 -7.56 6.75
N CYS A 536 -23.86 -6.34 6.95
CA CYS A 536 -24.38 -5.95 8.26
C CYS A 536 -25.70 -6.69 8.54
N PRO A 537 -26.05 -6.97 9.81
CA PRO A 537 -27.37 -7.47 10.19
C PRO A 537 -28.51 -6.62 9.62
N VAL A 538 -29.61 -7.25 9.24
CA VAL A 538 -30.84 -6.53 8.84
C VAL A 538 -31.47 -5.87 10.06
N VAL A 539 -31.82 -4.58 9.93
CA VAL A 539 -32.35 -3.77 11.03
C VAL A 539 -33.61 -2.98 10.67
N GLY A 540 -34.45 -2.70 11.67
CA GLY A 540 -35.79 -2.14 11.48
C GLY A 540 -36.87 -3.20 11.21
N VAL A 541 -36.53 -4.47 11.40
CA VAL A 541 -37.45 -5.60 11.29
C VAL A 541 -38.19 -5.84 12.61
N SER A 542 -39.48 -6.12 12.47
CA SER A 542 -40.36 -6.62 13.53
C SER A 542 -40.35 -8.14 13.54
N LEU A 543 -40.82 -8.76 14.64
CA LEU A 543 -40.89 -10.22 14.74
C LEU A 543 -41.74 -10.82 13.60
N SER A 544 -42.79 -10.11 13.17
CA SER A 544 -43.63 -10.53 12.04
C SER A 544 -42.85 -10.62 10.72
N ASP A 545 -41.91 -9.71 10.44
CA ASP A 545 -41.09 -9.81 9.22
C ASP A 545 -40.07 -10.94 9.34
N ALA A 546 -39.49 -11.13 10.54
CA ALA A 546 -38.57 -12.23 10.80
C ALA A 546 -39.25 -13.61 10.63
N GLN A 547 -40.50 -13.74 11.04
CA GLN A 547 -41.31 -14.95 10.81
C GLN A 547 -41.63 -15.15 9.31
N GLN A 548 -42.09 -14.10 8.60
CA GLN A 548 -42.35 -14.19 7.15
C GLN A 548 -41.10 -14.53 6.34
N TYR A 549 -39.94 -14.00 6.73
CA TYR A 549 -38.63 -14.38 6.18
C TYR A 549 -38.36 -15.88 6.38
N CYS A 550 -38.56 -16.40 7.60
CA CYS A 550 -38.39 -17.82 7.89
C CYS A 550 -39.36 -18.71 7.08
N GLU A 551 -40.62 -18.29 6.93
CA GLU A 551 -41.63 -19.00 6.14
C GLU A 551 -41.32 -18.99 4.63
N TRP A 552 -40.73 -17.92 4.11
CA TRP A 552 -40.17 -17.88 2.75
C TRP A 552 -38.97 -18.80 2.63
N LEU A 553 -37.95 -18.65 3.50
CA LEU A 553 -36.72 -19.43 3.46
C LEU A 553 -37.01 -20.93 3.56
N SER A 554 -38.01 -21.32 4.36
CA SER A 554 -38.47 -22.70 4.47
C SER A 554 -39.02 -23.26 3.16
N ARG A 555 -39.85 -22.48 2.45
CA ARG A 555 -40.39 -22.86 1.13
C ARG A 555 -39.31 -22.90 0.05
N SER A 556 -38.38 -21.94 0.06
CA SER A 556 -37.28 -21.84 -0.90
C SER A 556 -36.25 -22.96 -0.75
N THR A 557 -35.91 -23.34 0.49
CA THR A 557 -34.88 -24.35 0.78
C THR A 557 -35.40 -25.77 1.03
N ARG A 558 -36.72 -25.93 1.22
CA ARG A 558 -37.38 -27.19 1.65
C ARG A 558 -36.86 -27.77 2.97
N ARG A 559 -36.39 -26.91 3.87
CA ARG A 559 -36.04 -27.23 5.28
C ARG A 559 -36.91 -26.39 6.19
N VAL A 560 -37.09 -26.76 7.46
CA VAL A 560 -37.82 -25.89 8.41
C VAL A 560 -36.86 -24.83 8.96
N TRP A 561 -37.23 -23.56 8.82
CA TRP A 561 -36.54 -22.43 9.41
C TRP A 561 -37.49 -21.63 10.31
N ARG A 562 -36.97 -21.10 11.41
CA ARG A 562 -37.75 -20.27 12.35
C ARG A 562 -36.88 -19.30 13.16
N VAL A 563 -37.53 -18.33 13.79
CA VAL A 563 -36.92 -17.49 14.84
C VAL A 563 -36.62 -18.37 16.07
N PRO A 564 -35.47 -18.22 16.75
CA PRO A 564 -35.13 -18.99 17.94
C PRO A 564 -36.04 -18.67 19.15
N SER A 565 -36.05 -19.56 20.13
CA SER A 565 -36.48 -19.25 21.50
C SER A 565 -35.34 -18.64 22.34
N GLU A 566 -35.68 -17.99 23.46
CA GLU A 566 -34.70 -17.52 24.46
C GLU A 566 -33.87 -18.71 25.00
N ALA A 567 -34.46 -19.90 25.11
CA ALA A 567 -33.78 -21.13 25.50
C ALA A 567 -32.70 -21.55 24.49
N GLU A 568 -33.08 -21.65 23.21
CA GLU A 568 -32.14 -22.02 22.13
C GLU A 568 -31.07 -20.94 21.90
N TRP A 569 -31.44 -19.67 22.03
CA TRP A 569 -30.48 -18.56 21.93
C TRP A 569 -29.44 -18.61 23.05
N VAL A 570 -29.85 -18.84 24.30
CA VAL A 570 -28.93 -19.02 25.44
C VAL A 570 -28.09 -20.30 25.27
N ARG A 571 -28.67 -21.38 24.75
CA ARG A 571 -27.93 -22.62 24.43
C ARG A 571 -26.85 -22.39 23.38
N ALA A 572 -27.12 -21.57 22.36
CA ALA A 572 -26.15 -21.16 21.34
C ALA A 572 -25.08 -20.15 21.84
N ALA A 573 -25.36 -19.43 22.93
CA ALA A 573 -24.43 -18.48 23.52
C ALA A 573 -23.35 -19.14 24.39
N TRP A 574 -23.62 -20.33 24.93
CA TRP A 574 -22.76 -20.98 25.95
C TRP A 574 -22.56 -22.50 25.80
N GLY A 575 -23.49 -23.25 25.19
CA GLY A 575 -23.44 -24.72 25.13
C GLY A 575 -23.34 -25.37 26.52
N ASP A 576 -22.63 -26.49 26.61
CA ASP A 576 -22.25 -27.11 27.90
C ASP A 576 -20.93 -26.56 28.46
N ALA A 577 -20.12 -25.91 27.62
CA ALA A 577 -18.82 -25.34 27.96
C ALA A 577 -18.93 -23.85 28.30
N ALA A 578 -19.96 -23.48 29.07
CA ALA A 578 -20.26 -22.10 29.46
C ALA A 578 -19.08 -21.48 30.23
N PRO A 579 -18.38 -20.46 29.69
CA PRO A 579 -17.28 -19.82 30.39
C PRO A 579 -17.77 -18.97 31.55
N GLU A 580 -17.03 -18.94 32.66
CA GLU A 580 -17.33 -18.06 33.79
C GLU A 580 -17.44 -16.60 33.31
N GLY A 581 -18.62 -15.98 33.51
CA GLY A 581 -18.87 -14.58 33.15
C GLY A 581 -20.29 -14.31 32.67
N PRO A 582 -20.61 -13.03 32.36
CA PRO A 582 -21.91 -12.66 31.81
C PRO A 582 -21.97 -12.76 30.28
N TYR A 583 -20.84 -12.78 29.58
CA TYR A 583 -20.77 -12.73 28.11
C TYR A 583 -20.61 -14.13 27.47
N PRO A 584 -20.95 -14.30 26.17
CA PRO A 584 -20.71 -15.56 25.45
C PRO A 584 -19.27 -16.07 25.55
N TRP A 585 -18.30 -15.14 25.57
CA TRP A 585 -16.86 -15.40 25.66
C TRP A 585 -16.27 -15.28 27.09
N GLY A 586 -17.10 -15.25 28.13
CA GLY A 586 -16.70 -15.25 29.54
C GLY A 586 -16.60 -13.88 30.22
N ALA A 587 -15.82 -13.79 31.31
CA ALA A 587 -15.94 -12.71 32.31
C ALA A 587 -15.57 -11.29 31.87
N LYS A 588 -14.72 -11.13 30.84
CA LYS A 588 -14.10 -9.83 30.54
C LYS A 588 -14.41 -9.35 29.13
N LEU A 589 -14.83 -8.09 29.02
CA LEU A 589 -14.78 -7.33 27.77
C LEU A 589 -13.32 -7.23 27.31
N ARG A 590 -13.09 -7.43 26.01
CA ARG A 590 -11.78 -7.32 25.37
C ARG A 590 -11.96 -6.71 23.97
N PRO A 591 -11.01 -5.93 23.45
CA PRO A 591 -11.05 -5.46 22.07
C PRO A 591 -11.18 -6.64 21.09
N GLY A 592 -12.10 -6.51 20.12
CA GLY A 592 -12.41 -7.57 19.15
C GLY A 592 -13.44 -8.62 19.60
N CYS A 593 -14.14 -8.43 20.72
CA CYS A 593 -15.21 -9.34 21.20
C CYS A 593 -16.65 -8.93 20.83
N ALA A 594 -16.97 -7.63 20.67
CA ALA A 594 -18.32 -7.19 20.26
C ALA A 594 -18.34 -5.73 19.79
N ASN A 595 -19.37 -5.39 18.99
CA ASN A 595 -19.78 -4.00 18.71
C ASN A 595 -20.79 -3.54 19.78
N TYR A 596 -20.40 -2.59 20.63
CA TYR A 596 -21.26 -1.98 21.65
C TYR A 596 -20.83 -0.53 21.90
N GLY A 597 -21.69 0.24 22.57
CA GLY A 597 -21.43 1.67 22.76
C GLY A 597 -21.38 2.46 21.44
N PRO A 598 -20.94 3.73 21.49
CA PRO A 598 -20.95 4.62 20.32
C PRO A 598 -19.80 4.35 19.33
N ASP A 599 -18.84 3.50 19.69
CA ASP A 599 -17.52 3.34 19.06
C ASP A 599 -17.53 3.02 17.56
N TYR A 600 -18.65 2.50 17.03
CA TYR A 600 -18.86 2.17 15.61
C TYR A 600 -20.05 2.90 14.96
N GLY A 601 -20.82 3.68 15.73
CA GLY A 601 -21.95 4.51 15.26
C GLY A 601 -23.10 3.79 14.55
N GLY A 602 -23.12 2.45 14.53
CA GLY A 602 -24.04 1.61 13.78
C GLY A 602 -23.68 0.12 13.87
N PRO A 603 -24.46 -0.76 13.22
CA PRO A 603 -24.17 -2.17 13.11
C PRO A 603 -23.05 -2.41 12.09
N THR A 604 -22.17 -3.34 12.40
CA THR A 604 -21.01 -3.72 11.61
C THR A 604 -21.27 -5.02 10.87
N VAL A 605 -20.39 -5.40 9.93
CA VAL A 605 -20.48 -6.70 9.25
C VAL A 605 -20.56 -7.84 10.25
N VAL A 606 -21.34 -8.87 9.94
CA VAL A 606 -21.40 -10.05 10.79
C VAL A 606 -20.03 -10.74 10.89
N GLY A 607 -19.70 -11.25 12.07
CA GLY A 607 -18.39 -11.81 12.36
C GLY A 607 -17.27 -10.78 12.53
N ALA A 608 -17.57 -9.47 12.55
CA ALA A 608 -16.59 -8.41 12.79
C ALA A 608 -15.78 -8.56 14.12
N PHE A 609 -16.24 -9.41 15.03
CA PHE A 609 -15.68 -9.61 16.36
C PHE A 609 -15.38 -11.08 16.66
N ALA A 610 -14.46 -11.67 15.87
CA ALA A 610 -14.06 -13.07 15.97
C ALA A 610 -13.61 -13.54 17.38
N ARG A 611 -13.20 -12.63 18.28
CA ARG A 611 -12.83 -12.99 19.67
C ARG A 611 -14.05 -13.10 20.61
N GLY A 612 -15.25 -12.85 20.08
CA GLY A 612 -16.55 -13.01 20.74
C GLY A 612 -17.30 -14.26 20.31
N GLU A 613 -16.65 -15.19 19.61
CA GLU A 613 -17.21 -16.50 19.28
C GLU A 613 -17.67 -17.25 20.53
N SER A 614 -18.88 -17.82 20.46
CA SER A 614 -19.45 -18.63 21.54
C SER A 614 -18.79 -20.03 21.59
N PRO A 615 -18.94 -20.78 22.70
CA PRO A 615 -18.47 -22.16 22.77
C PRO A 615 -19.10 -23.12 21.75
N THR A 616 -20.13 -22.69 21.00
CA THR A 616 -20.76 -23.46 19.90
C THR A 616 -20.46 -22.88 18.51
N GLY A 617 -19.52 -21.94 18.38
CA GLY A 617 -19.15 -21.32 17.11
C GLY A 617 -20.10 -20.22 16.61
N CYS A 618 -21.01 -19.71 17.45
CA CYS A 618 -21.86 -18.58 17.08
C CYS A 618 -21.12 -17.25 17.29
N LEU A 619 -21.20 -16.35 16.31
CA LEU A 619 -20.67 -14.99 16.38
C LEU A 619 -21.80 -13.96 16.53
N ASP A 620 -21.42 -12.76 16.97
CA ASP A 620 -22.32 -11.66 17.32
C ASP A 620 -23.41 -12.01 18.35
N MET A 621 -23.18 -13.04 19.19
CA MET A 621 -24.06 -13.37 20.34
C MET A 621 -24.03 -12.30 21.44
N GLY A 622 -23.17 -11.29 21.31
CA GLY A 622 -23.14 -10.11 22.15
C GLY A 622 -22.83 -8.89 21.30
N GLY A 623 -23.66 -7.84 21.42
CA GLY A 623 -23.52 -6.61 20.67
C GLY A 623 -24.05 -6.70 19.23
N ASN A 624 -23.58 -5.78 18.38
CA ASN A 624 -24.04 -5.54 17.01
C ASN A 624 -25.54 -5.17 16.91
N VAL A 625 -26.47 -6.11 17.07
CA VAL A 625 -27.93 -5.87 17.08
C VAL A 625 -28.68 -6.73 18.09
N TRP A 626 -29.77 -6.19 18.65
CA TRP A 626 -30.69 -6.94 19.49
C TRP A 626 -31.45 -7.96 18.62
N GLU A 627 -31.53 -9.20 19.07
CA GLU A 627 -32.12 -10.28 18.30
C GLU A 627 -33.49 -10.72 18.83
N TRP A 628 -34.46 -10.85 17.92
CA TRP A 628 -35.76 -11.44 18.21
C TRP A 628 -35.68 -12.89 18.70
N CYS A 629 -36.36 -13.18 19.80
CA CYS A 629 -36.79 -14.52 20.20
C CYS A 629 -38.31 -14.63 20.14
N ILE A 630 -38.85 -15.84 19.93
CA ILE A 630 -40.29 -16.08 19.80
C ILE A 630 -41.06 -15.95 21.13
N ASP A 631 -40.37 -16.06 22.26
CA ASP A 631 -40.93 -16.14 23.62
C ASP A 631 -41.55 -14.84 24.13
N HIS A 632 -42.60 -15.02 24.93
CA HIS A 632 -43.15 -13.98 25.77
C HIS A 632 -42.25 -13.73 26.97
N THR A 633 -42.11 -12.46 27.36
CA THR A 633 -41.32 -12.05 28.55
C THR A 633 -41.87 -12.64 29.86
N ALA A 634 -43.19 -12.76 29.99
CA ALA A 634 -43.87 -13.57 31.00
C ALA A 634 -45.19 -14.16 30.43
N PRO A 635 -45.75 -15.23 31.04
CA PRO A 635 -47.01 -15.82 30.58
C PRO A 635 -48.15 -14.80 30.54
N GLY A 636 -48.80 -14.67 29.38
CA GLY A 636 -49.92 -13.74 29.17
C GLY A 636 -49.54 -12.29 28.82
N GLU A 637 -48.25 -11.90 28.90
CA GLU A 637 -47.83 -10.56 28.50
C GLU A 637 -47.74 -10.40 26.98
N PRO A 638 -48.01 -9.20 26.41
CA PRO A 638 -47.92 -8.97 24.96
C PRO A 638 -46.46 -8.82 24.46
N LEU A 639 -45.51 -8.61 25.37
CA LEU A 639 -44.11 -8.29 25.05
C LEU A 639 -43.29 -9.55 24.77
N ARG A 640 -42.52 -9.52 23.68
CA ARG A 640 -41.55 -10.54 23.27
C ARG A 640 -40.14 -10.21 23.69
N VAL A 641 -39.32 -11.25 23.78
CA VAL A 641 -37.92 -11.20 24.21
C VAL A 641 -37.00 -10.74 23.06
N LEU A 642 -36.11 -9.80 23.38
CA LEU A 642 -34.90 -9.49 22.63
C LEU A 642 -33.65 -9.90 23.44
N LYS A 643 -32.62 -10.42 22.76
CA LYS A 643 -31.34 -10.87 23.33
C LYS A 643 -30.12 -10.17 22.67
N GLY A 644 -28.93 -10.36 23.23
CA GLY A 644 -27.64 -9.96 22.63
C GLY A 644 -27.12 -8.55 22.96
N GLY A 645 -27.98 -7.56 23.21
CA GLY A 645 -27.54 -6.16 23.24
C GLY A 645 -27.36 -5.61 21.81
N ALA A 646 -26.75 -4.44 21.63
CA ALA A 646 -26.49 -3.86 20.30
C ALA A 646 -25.40 -2.77 20.32
N HIS A 647 -25.01 -2.29 19.14
CA HIS A 647 -24.34 -0.98 19.00
C HIS A 647 -25.14 0.14 19.69
N ASP A 648 -24.47 1.20 20.14
CA ASP A 648 -24.98 2.30 20.99
C ASP A 648 -25.48 1.90 22.39
N PHE A 649 -25.54 0.60 22.75
CA PHE A 649 -25.92 0.16 24.11
C PHE A 649 -24.72 -0.06 25.03
N PRO A 650 -24.85 0.20 26.35
CA PRO A 650 -23.80 -0.06 27.33
C PRO A 650 -23.55 -1.57 27.45
N ALA A 651 -22.29 -1.97 27.68
CA ALA A 651 -21.86 -3.36 27.61
C ALA A 651 -22.61 -4.35 28.54
N GLY A 652 -23.24 -3.88 29.62
CA GLY A 652 -24.12 -4.71 30.47
C GLY A 652 -25.35 -5.27 29.72
N ALA A 653 -25.76 -4.65 28.62
CA ALA A 653 -26.83 -5.13 27.75
C ALA A 653 -26.46 -6.41 26.97
N MET A 654 -25.16 -6.71 26.82
CA MET A 654 -24.66 -7.90 26.11
C MET A 654 -24.57 -9.16 26.99
N ALA A 655 -25.04 -9.11 28.23
CA ALA A 655 -25.06 -10.29 29.07
C ALA A 655 -26.00 -11.36 28.48
N VAL A 656 -25.61 -12.64 28.51
CA VAL A 656 -26.43 -13.76 27.99
C VAL A 656 -27.73 -13.92 28.78
N SER A 657 -27.73 -13.59 30.07
CA SER A 657 -28.92 -13.46 30.92
C SER A 657 -29.68 -12.13 30.73
N GLY A 658 -29.08 -11.16 30.04
CA GLY A 658 -29.72 -9.91 29.65
C GLY A 658 -30.85 -10.15 28.65
N ARG A 659 -31.95 -9.43 28.81
CA ARG A 659 -33.08 -9.47 27.89
C ARG A 659 -33.89 -8.17 27.92
N ARG A 660 -34.57 -7.85 26.83
CA ARG A 660 -35.46 -6.68 26.73
C ARG A 660 -36.83 -7.07 26.20
N GLY A 661 -37.90 -6.54 26.82
CA GLY A 661 -39.28 -6.74 26.36
C GLY A 661 -39.74 -5.66 25.38
N VAL A 662 -40.31 -6.04 24.24
CA VAL A 662 -40.93 -5.12 23.25
C VAL A 662 -42.15 -5.76 22.57
N LEU A 663 -43.05 -4.95 22.00
CA LEU A 663 -44.20 -5.45 21.25
C LEU A 663 -43.78 -6.11 19.92
N VAL A 664 -44.54 -7.10 19.45
CA VAL A 664 -44.28 -7.83 18.18
C VAL A 664 -44.15 -6.95 16.94
N THR A 665 -44.75 -5.74 16.97
CA THR A 665 -44.74 -4.74 15.90
C THR A 665 -43.58 -3.73 16.01
N HIS A 666 -42.74 -3.83 17.05
CA HIS A 666 -41.62 -2.92 17.25
C HIS A 666 -40.63 -3.00 16.09
N ARG A 667 -40.10 -1.84 15.68
CA ARG A 667 -39.05 -1.69 14.67
C ARG A 667 -38.03 -0.69 15.21
N SER A 668 -36.75 -1.00 15.07
CA SER A 668 -35.65 -0.18 15.58
C SER A 668 -34.39 -0.42 14.75
N PRO A 669 -33.55 0.61 14.51
CA PRO A 669 -32.26 0.45 13.83
C PRO A 669 -31.26 -0.42 14.62
N HIS A 670 -31.57 -0.75 15.88
CA HIS A 670 -30.78 -1.63 16.73
C HIS A 670 -31.37 -3.05 16.85
N VAL A 671 -32.41 -3.41 16.09
CA VAL A 671 -33.13 -4.69 16.22
C VAL A 671 -33.14 -5.46 14.90
N GLY A 672 -32.61 -6.69 14.97
CA GLY A 672 -32.57 -7.71 13.91
C GLY A 672 -32.95 -9.09 14.46
N PHE A 673 -32.45 -10.16 13.84
CA PHE A 673 -32.68 -11.55 14.28
C PHE A 673 -31.64 -12.51 13.70
N ARG A 674 -31.49 -13.70 14.30
CA ARG A 674 -30.93 -14.90 13.64
C ARG A 674 -32.00 -15.98 13.48
N VAL A 675 -31.68 -17.05 12.78
CA VAL A 675 -32.63 -18.14 12.46
C VAL A 675 -32.11 -19.49 12.94
N ILE A 676 -33.03 -20.37 13.31
CA ILE A 676 -32.79 -21.81 13.47
C ILE A 676 -33.13 -22.52 12.16
N CYS A 677 -32.37 -23.55 11.85
CA CYS A 677 -32.71 -24.54 10.84
C CYS A 677 -32.84 -25.91 11.52
N GLU A 678 -33.96 -26.58 11.28
CA GLU A 678 -34.18 -27.95 11.75
C GLU A 678 -33.67 -28.94 10.68
N GLU A 679 -33.25 -30.11 11.13
CA GLU A 679 -32.87 -31.26 10.28
C GLU A 679 -33.89 -32.39 10.54
N GLU A 680 -34.21 -33.15 9.49
CA GLU A 680 -35.19 -34.26 9.54
C GLU A 680 -34.66 -35.51 10.27
#